data_AF-A0AAE9E822-F1
#
_entry.id   AF-A0AAE9E822-F1
#
_cell.length_a   1.000
_cell.length_b   1.000
_cell.length_c   1.000
_cell.angle_alpha   90.00
_cell.angle_beta   90.00
_cell.angle_gamma   90.00
#
_symmetry.space_group_name_H-M   'P 1'
#
loop_
_entity.id
_entity.type
_entity.pdbx_description
1 polymer ?
#
loop_
_entity_poly.entity_id
_entity_poly.type
_entity_poly.pdbx_seq_one_letter_code
_entity_poly.pdbx_strand_id
1 'polypeptide(L)'
;MNQSQNFAGQHLKLATHAYILQELGSAIDDKIFDDPKTNEIEKIQKILDNSDYQLRMYGSAEELGQNLKIYRNFPESYQFFGTHYEPSDNTVTVYKSLKGEKYVYKNDLFVLLQQFAFENFLESFPGSNTEDLRFKIVSALRITENKLLKKIEFVKHNPKVFDENYAEAVYSEIEKNKKGDVLRTCDLFDAIEQCLLICVLENYPKFKKFVHNQKGCHRVIGLNCDSCRTTVKKDQKIEAPRSKILPEKDQKIEAPRSKILPEKDQKIADASQFLEIPDNALTPMGLHKEAMYYIIDEIRPNLDKIKYPKIISGNEKELFLSMMKVSNQKLEMYGSAEELLENVKIYRSFPKIHKFFLTDLEPFQTTPTIYRNLNDKPYICKHDLFVILQNLVAKIFKNSDLEFLTIVAYHLKQQAEKLGDSMEFVPLDTNVLKDIQEELRIDMSRRLKAHNHRKLKIEMSQLSYPKIIEIFKKITPIDWDPNRHDRIETLIKHYGRTAKNERARIEELSTLYTATRITVECLQNVIEKHPELFLPDRKTVRLFEDGDEQFVMRSEVLDILRTKGTPEHIFLSTMKLADISGKNIEFIRYPIHRAKHCAVPIPGPSGFYVLAVDSLLETLKMMIFGLKLFQKRGNWDVDRWRIQLMDAMGPMFNTVYKKEEKDPYFFHHEIVNVCRQQFLECFGNTLNLPTADIRSVKPQGFTLEDLKIELTHLGLTDMFPDILYHTGRVYSEIEKNKKGRCLRTCDLYYAIENCQLICIFNRIINLKIFLHNQKGCKRVLGLECEYCDKDEQ
;
A
#
# COMPACT_ATOMS: atom_id res chain seq x y z
N MET A 1 15.45 1.72 32.30
CA MET A 1 15.83 0.37 32.76
C MET A 1 16.91 -0.14 31.81
N ASN A 2 18.09 -0.42 32.34
CA ASN A 2 19.23 -0.96 31.60
C ASN A 2 18.93 -2.38 31.12
N GLN A 3 18.74 -2.57 29.82
CA GLN A 3 19.07 -3.82 29.16
C GLN A 3 20.13 -3.46 28.12
N SER A 4 21.41 -3.70 28.45
CA SER A 4 22.44 -3.83 27.43
C SER A 4 22.04 -5.05 26.58
N GLN A 5 21.47 -4.83 25.40
CA GLN A 5 21.17 -5.91 24.48
C GLN A 5 22.48 -6.63 24.14
N ASN A 6 22.52 -7.94 24.40
CA ASN A 6 23.65 -8.78 24.03
C ASN A 6 23.57 -9.06 22.52
N PHE A 7 24.00 -8.11 21.69
CA PHE A 7 23.94 -8.21 20.22
C PHE A 7 24.59 -9.50 19.70
N ALA A 8 25.70 -9.93 20.32
CA ALA A 8 26.36 -11.19 19.96
C ALA A 8 25.46 -12.43 20.20
N GLY A 9 24.63 -12.40 21.25
CA GLY A 9 23.64 -13.45 21.51
C GLY A 9 22.52 -13.49 20.46
N GLN A 10 22.07 -12.31 20.00
CA GLN A 10 21.02 -12.19 19.01
C GLN A 10 21.46 -12.62 17.60
N HIS A 11 22.66 -12.21 17.17
CA HIS A 11 23.24 -12.69 15.90
C HIS A 11 23.43 -14.20 15.89
N LEU A 12 23.90 -14.78 17.00
CA LEU A 12 24.03 -16.23 17.15
C LEU A 12 22.67 -16.94 17.07
N LYS A 13 21.65 -16.40 17.73
CA LYS A 13 20.28 -16.95 17.70
C LYS A 13 19.72 -17.01 16.28
N LEU A 14 19.78 -15.90 15.55
CA LEU A 14 19.25 -15.80 14.20
C LEU A 14 19.98 -16.72 13.22
N ALA A 15 21.32 -16.77 13.31
CA ALA A 15 22.12 -17.69 12.50
C ALA A 15 21.79 -19.15 12.82
N THR A 16 21.60 -19.49 14.09
CA THR A 16 21.29 -20.87 14.54
C THR A 16 19.94 -21.34 14.00
N HIS A 17 18.89 -20.53 14.15
CA HIS A 17 17.54 -20.87 13.63
C HIS A 17 17.47 -20.91 12.10
N ALA A 18 18.30 -20.13 11.40
CA ALA A 18 18.35 -20.15 9.95
C ALA A 18 19.24 -21.28 9.38
N TYR A 19 20.18 -21.82 10.15
CA TYR A 19 21.10 -22.88 9.74
C TYR A 19 20.60 -24.29 10.10
N ILE A 20 19.88 -24.41 11.22
CA ILE A 20 19.29 -25.68 11.67
C ILE A 20 17.98 -25.93 10.91
N LEU A 21 17.73 -27.19 10.54
CA LEU A 21 16.51 -27.60 9.85
C LEU A 21 15.28 -27.18 10.66
N GLN A 22 14.27 -26.64 9.97
CA GLN A 22 13.08 -26.07 10.60
C GLN A 22 12.35 -27.12 11.47
N GLU A 23 12.34 -28.37 11.05
CA GLU A 23 11.74 -29.51 11.76
C GLU A 23 12.45 -29.82 13.09
N LEU A 24 13.70 -29.38 13.26
CA LEU A 24 14.50 -29.56 14.47
C LEU A 24 14.55 -28.28 15.32
N GLY A 25 13.96 -27.18 14.87
CA GLY A 25 14.00 -25.88 15.56
C GLY A 25 13.37 -25.90 16.95
N SER A 26 12.43 -26.81 17.22
CA SER A 26 11.84 -26.98 18.56
C SER A 26 12.81 -27.53 19.61
N ALA A 27 13.96 -28.07 19.20
CA ALA A 27 15.00 -28.57 20.11
C ALA A 27 15.89 -27.44 20.67
N ILE A 28 15.71 -26.20 20.23
CA ILE A 28 16.52 -25.04 20.62
C ILE A 28 15.79 -24.27 21.73
N ASP A 29 16.39 -24.19 22.93
CA ASP A 29 15.91 -23.30 23.99
C ASP A 29 16.47 -21.89 23.79
N ASP A 30 15.60 -20.98 23.35
CA ASP A 30 15.93 -19.59 23.09
C ASP A 30 16.51 -18.84 24.30
N LYS A 31 16.22 -19.28 25.53
CA LYS A 31 16.74 -18.65 26.76
C LYS A 31 18.26 -18.77 26.87
N ILE A 32 18.89 -19.70 26.15
CA ILE A 32 20.33 -19.89 26.13
C ILE A 32 21.05 -18.67 25.52
N PHE A 33 20.42 -18.00 24.54
CA PHE A 33 21.03 -16.86 23.86
C PHE A 33 21.09 -15.59 24.72
N ASP A 34 20.16 -15.46 25.67
CA ASP A 34 20.00 -14.27 26.51
C ASP A 34 21.00 -14.19 27.67
N ASP A 35 21.75 -15.26 27.96
CA ASP A 35 22.75 -15.29 29.04
C ASP A 35 24.01 -14.49 28.65
N PRO A 36 24.32 -13.36 29.32
CA PRO A 36 25.49 -12.54 29.01
C PRO A 36 26.79 -13.10 29.61
N LYS A 37 26.73 -14.13 30.47
CA LYS A 37 27.91 -14.70 31.15
C LYS A 37 28.54 -15.88 30.41
N THR A 38 27.89 -16.37 29.34
CA THR A 38 28.39 -17.49 28.54
C THR A 38 28.88 -17.05 27.18
N ASN A 39 30.00 -17.66 26.75
CA ASN A 39 30.55 -17.39 25.42
C ASN A 39 29.78 -18.16 24.31
N GLU A 40 30.05 -17.82 23.05
CA GLU A 40 29.36 -18.39 21.89
C GLU A 40 29.42 -19.93 21.84
N ILE A 41 30.59 -20.53 22.15
CA ILE A 41 30.76 -21.99 22.12
C ILE A 41 30.03 -22.68 23.27
N GLU A 42 30.06 -22.09 24.47
CA GLU A 42 29.30 -22.60 25.63
C GLU A 42 27.80 -22.57 25.39
N LYS A 43 27.29 -21.54 24.70
CA LYS A 43 25.88 -21.46 24.28
C LYS A 43 25.52 -22.57 23.31
N ILE A 44 26.36 -22.80 22.31
CA ILE A 44 26.16 -23.89 21.34
C ILE A 44 26.23 -25.25 22.02
N GLN A 45 27.16 -25.45 22.96
CA GLN A 45 27.25 -26.69 23.73
C GLN A 45 25.97 -26.94 24.53
N LYS A 46 25.42 -25.92 25.22
CA LYS A 46 24.14 -26.03 25.91
C LYS A 46 22.98 -26.36 24.96
N ILE A 47 22.97 -25.83 23.74
CA ILE A 47 21.95 -26.14 22.72
C ILE A 47 22.05 -27.62 22.33
N LEU A 48 23.26 -28.12 22.09
CA LEU A 48 23.49 -29.53 21.76
C LEU A 48 23.09 -30.46 22.93
N ASP A 49 23.47 -30.11 24.16
CA ASP A 49 23.16 -30.89 25.37
C ASP A 49 21.65 -30.95 25.64
N ASN A 50 20.93 -29.85 25.42
CA ASN A 50 19.48 -29.75 25.65
C ASN A 50 18.63 -30.32 24.52
N SER A 51 19.24 -30.68 23.38
CA SER A 51 18.51 -31.11 22.18
C SER A 51 17.97 -32.53 22.21
N ASP A 52 18.15 -33.27 23.32
CA ASP A 52 17.84 -34.71 23.41
C ASP A 52 18.39 -35.49 22.20
N TYR A 53 19.64 -35.20 21.85
CA TYR A 53 20.38 -35.81 20.73
C TYR A 53 19.87 -35.50 19.32
N GLN A 54 18.85 -34.64 19.16
CA GLN A 54 18.27 -34.30 17.86
C GLN A 54 19.22 -33.50 16.96
N LEU A 55 20.18 -32.77 17.55
CA LEU A 55 21.12 -31.92 16.81
C LEU A 55 22.51 -32.56 16.58
N ARG A 56 22.70 -33.85 16.89
CA ARG A 56 24.01 -34.54 16.75
C ARG A 56 24.56 -34.54 15.32
N MET A 57 23.70 -34.38 14.31
CA MET A 57 24.12 -34.30 12.91
C MET A 57 24.94 -33.05 12.57
N TYR A 58 24.93 -32.04 13.45
CA TYR A 58 25.67 -30.79 13.28
C TYR A 58 27.08 -30.82 13.89
N GLY A 59 27.52 -31.94 14.45
CA GLY A 59 28.87 -32.12 14.99
C GLY A 59 29.03 -31.65 16.43
N SER A 60 30.28 -31.37 16.83
CA SER A 60 30.60 -30.76 18.13
C SER A 60 30.19 -29.28 18.18
N ALA A 61 30.21 -28.68 19.38
CA ALA A 61 29.92 -27.26 19.53
C ALA A 61 30.90 -26.37 18.74
N GLU A 62 32.17 -26.79 18.64
CA GLU A 62 33.18 -26.13 17.82
C GLU A 62 32.89 -26.24 16.33
N GLU A 63 32.50 -27.43 15.85
CA GLU A 63 32.16 -27.66 14.45
C GLU A 63 30.93 -26.86 14.04
N LEU A 64 29.85 -26.90 14.83
CA LEU A 64 28.64 -26.11 14.59
C LEU A 64 28.96 -24.60 14.69
N GLY A 65 29.75 -24.17 15.67
CA GLY A 65 30.16 -22.77 15.81
C GLY A 65 30.97 -22.25 14.62
N GLN A 66 31.87 -23.05 14.07
CA GLN A 66 32.61 -22.69 12.85
C GLN A 66 31.69 -22.59 11.63
N ASN A 67 30.77 -23.54 11.48
CA ASN A 67 29.81 -23.52 10.37
C ASN A 67 28.85 -22.33 10.46
N LEU A 68 28.37 -21.98 11.64
CA LEU A 68 27.52 -20.79 11.85
C LEU A 68 28.25 -19.49 11.50
N LYS A 69 29.55 -19.40 11.82
CA LYS A 69 30.39 -18.26 11.40
C LYS A 69 30.52 -18.18 9.89
N ILE A 70 30.73 -19.30 9.20
CA ILE A 70 30.78 -19.33 7.73
C ILE A 70 29.40 -18.96 7.15
N TYR A 71 28.32 -19.53 7.69
CA TYR A 71 26.96 -19.35 7.20
C TYR A 71 26.48 -17.90 7.28
N ARG A 72 26.83 -17.18 8.35
CA ARG A 72 26.43 -15.77 8.52
C ARG A 72 27.35 -14.77 7.82
N ASN A 73 28.54 -15.20 7.36
CA ASN A 73 29.57 -14.33 6.80
C ASN A 73 29.42 -14.16 5.28
N PHE A 74 28.44 -13.36 4.86
CA PHE A 74 28.23 -12.97 3.47
C PHE A 74 27.79 -11.51 3.35
N PRO A 75 28.03 -10.85 2.20
CA PRO A 75 27.61 -9.48 1.99
C PRO A 75 26.12 -9.28 2.23
N GLU A 76 25.75 -8.18 2.88
CA GLU A 76 24.35 -7.84 3.17
C GLU A 76 23.62 -8.84 4.08
N SER A 77 24.33 -9.68 4.84
CA SER A 77 23.74 -10.64 5.79
C SER A 77 22.73 -10.01 6.76
N TYR A 78 22.92 -8.74 7.14
CA TYR A 78 21.97 -8.00 7.97
C TYR A 78 20.57 -7.87 7.35
N GLN A 79 20.45 -7.86 6.01
CA GLN A 79 19.15 -7.86 5.34
C GLN A 79 18.48 -9.23 5.43
N PHE A 80 19.27 -10.30 5.32
CA PHE A 80 18.78 -11.67 5.44
C PHE A 80 18.31 -11.99 6.86
N PHE A 81 19.09 -11.56 7.86
CA PHE A 81 18.77 -11.79 9.28
C PHE A 81 17.89 -10.71 9.92
N GLY A 82 17.59 -9.61 9.21
CA GLY A 82 16.78 -8.49 9.71
C GLY A 82 17.47 -7.62 10.77
N THR A 83 18.80 -7.64 10.85
CA THR A 83 19.61 -6.93 11.86
C THR A 83 20.07 -5.54 11.39
N HIS A 84 19.15 -4.76 10.80
CA HIS A 84 19.47 -3.49 10.13
C HIS A 84 20.15 -2.42 10.99
N TYR A 85 19.98 -2.50 12.31
CA TYR A 85 20.51 -1.51 13.26
C TYR A 85 21.61 -2.07 14.16
N GLU A 86 21.98 -3.33 13.97
CA GLU A 86 23.02 -3.99 14.76
C GLU A 86 24.36 -3.92 14.02
N PRO A 87 25.49 -3.83 14.74
CA PRO A 87 26.81 -3.90 14.14
C PRO A 87 26.99 -5.12 13.26
N SER A 88 27.56 -4.93 12.06
CA SER A 88 27.96 -6.05 11.20
C SER A 88 29.04 -6.87 11.90
N ASP A 89 28.85 -8.19 11.98
CA ASP A 89 29.86 -9.16 12.42
C ASP A 89 30.57 -9.86 11.23
N ASN A 90 30.28 -9.41 10.01
CA ASN A 90 30.90 -9.89 8.79
C ASN A 90 32.38 -9.52 8.70
N THR A 91 33.13 -10.40 8.05
CA THR A 91 34.49 -10.15 7.60
C THR A 91 34.50 -9.88 6.11
N VAL A 92 35.27 -8.88 5.68
CA VAL A 92 35.34 -8.52 4.27
C VAL A 92 36.07 -9.60 3.48
N THR A 93 35.41 -10.12 2.45
CA THR A 93 35.98 -11.14 1.58
C THR A 93 36.71 -10.50 0.40
N VAL A 94 37.96 -10.89 0.19
CA VAL A 94 38.75 -10.48 -0.98
C VAL A 94 38.64 -11.52 -2.07
N TYR A 95 38.01 -11.14 -3.17
CA TYR A 95 37.82 -11.97 -4.36
C TYR A 95 38.98 -11.81 -5.33
N LYS A 96 39.33 -12.86 -6.07
CA LYS A 96 40.33 -12.81 -7.14
C LYS A 96 39.65 -12.96 -8.49
N SER A 97 39.96 -12.05 -9.41
CA SER A 97 39.57 -12.21 -10.82
C SER A 97 40.36 -13.33 -11.49
N LEU A 98 39.91 -13.78 -12.67
CA LEU A 98 40.63 -14.74 -13.51
C LEU A 98 42.04 -14.28 -13.91
N LYS A 99 42.33 -12.97 -13.80
CA LYS A 99 43.67 -12.39 -14.03
C LYS A 99 44.51 -12.31 -12.76
N GLY A 100 44.04 -12.86 -11.63
CA GLY A 100 44.71 -12.82 -10.34
C GLY A 100 44.59 -11.48 -9.59
N GLU A 101 43.93 -10.47 -10.17
CA GLU A 101 43.71 -9.19 -9.50
C GLU A 101 42.69 -9.32 -8.36
N LYS A 102 42.96 -8.64 -7.25
CA LYS A 102 42.12 -8.67 -6.04
C LYS A 102 41.02 -7.60 -6.08
N TYR A 103 39.82 -7.98 -5.69
CA TYR A 103 38.64 -7.14 -5.61
C TYR A 103 37.91 -7.36 -4.28
N VAL A 104 37.18 -6.35 -3.81
CA VAL A 104 36.23 -6.48 -2.70
C VAL A 104 34.85 -6.08 -3.19
N TYR A 105 33.81 -6.68 -2.61
CA TYR A 105 32.45 -6.24 -2.89
C TYR A 105 32.26 -4.81 -2.39
N LYS A 106 31.62 -3.97 -3.20
CA LYS A 106 31.55 -2.53 -2.92
C LYS A 106 30.79 -2.23 -1.63
N ASN A 107 29.77 -3.01 -1.26
CA ASN A 107 29.05 -2.80 -0.01
C ASN A 107 29.85 -3.30 1.22
N ASP A 108 30.79 -4.23 1.05
CA ASP A 108 31.68 -4.63 2.14
C ASP A 108 32.63 -3.49 2.57
N LEU A 109 32.78 -2.43 1.76
CA LEU A 109 33.48 -1.22 2.20
C LEU A 109 32.81 -0.58 3.42
N PHE A 110 31.49 -0.69 3.59
CA PHE A 110 30.79 -0.16 4.77
C PHE A 110 31.09 -0.99 6.02
N VAL A 111 31.37 -2.29 5.86
CA VAL A 111 31.83 -3.16 6.95
C VAL A 111 33.23 -2.74 7.39
N LEU A 112 34.15 -2.45 6.45
CA LEU A 112 35.47 -1.91 6.79
C LEU A 112 35.38 -0.53 7.47
N LEU A 113 34.50 0.35 6.99
CA LEU A 113 34.29 1.67 7.59
C LEU A 113 33.73 1.57 9.01
N GLN A 114 32.82 0.62 9.25
CA GLN A 114 32.31 0.33 10.59
C GLN A 114 33.44 -0.14 11.52
N GLN A 115 34.27 -1.08 11.06
CA GLN A 115 35.43 -1.58 11.82
C GLN A 115 36.42 -0.45 12.13
N PHE A 116 36.77 0.36 11.13
CA PHE A 116 37.66 1.51 11.30
C PHE A 116 37.12 2.53 12.30
N ALA A 117 35.82 2.86 12.21
CA ALA A 117 35.18 3.78 13.14
C ALA A 117 35.16 3.23 14.58
N PHE A 118 35.07 1.91 14.73
CA PHE A 118 35.05 1.27 16.04
C PHE A 118 36.43 1.14 16.66
N GLU A 119 37.45 0.80 15.87
CA GLU A 119 38.81 0.57 16.34
C GLU A 119 39.59 1.88 16.56
N ASN A 120 39.47 2.87 15.67
CA ASN A 120 40.32 4.08 15.72
C ASN A 120 39.64 5.29 16.39
N PHE A 121 38.31 5.37 16.33
CA PHE A 121 37.58 6.60 16.69
C PHE A 121 36.91 6.52 18.07
N LEU A 122 36.38 5.36 18.43
CA LEU A 122 35.70 5.14 19.72
C LEU A 122 36.64 5.02 20.92
N GLU A 123 37.86 4.50 20.72
CA GLU A 123 38.88 4.42 21.78
C GLU A 123 39.44 5.80 22.19
N SER A 124 39.28 6.82 21.32
CA SER A 124 39.78 8.19 21.55
C SER A 124 38.87 9.07 22.43
N PHE A 125 37.68 8.59 22.82
CA PHE A 125 36.70 9.35 23.63
C PHE A 125 36.33 8.64 24.95
N PRO A 126 37.14 8.78 26.02
CA PRO A 126 36.81 8.23 27.32
C PRO A 126 35.61 8.96 27.94
N GLY A 127 34.52 8.24 28.23
CA GLY A 127 33.37 8.73 29.03
C GLY A 127 32.03 8.90 28.31
N SER A 128 31.90 8.51 27.03
CA SER A 128 30.60 8.49 26.33
C SER A 128 29.93 7.10 26.42
N ASN A 129 28.60 7.04 26.30
CA ASN A 129 27.85 5.78 26.28
C ASN A 129 28.12 5.07 24.94
N THR A 130 29.21 4.30 24.87
CA THR A 130 29.83 3.75 23.65
C THR A 130 28.86 2.95 22.77
N GLU A 131 27.85 2.31 23.35
CA GLU A 131 26.83 1.54 22.62
C GLU A 131 25.85 2.40 21.82
N ASP A 132 25.42 3.55 22.37
CA ASP A 132 24.54 4.49 21.64
C ASP A 132 25.28 5.10 20.43
N LEU A 133 26.58 5.33 20.58
CA LEU A 133 27.41 5.85 19.48
C LEU A 133 27.62 4.80 18.39
N ARG A 134 27.86 3.53 18.76
CA ARG A 134 27.95 2.40 17.81
C ARG A 134 26.68 2.27 16.98
N PHE A 135 25.52 2.32 17.63
CA PHE A 135 24.22 2.26 16.97
C PHE A 135 24.04 3.39 15.94
N LYS A 136 24.41 4.62 16.30
CA LYS A 136 24.31 5.78 15.41
C LYS A 136 25.27 5.70 14.22
N ILE A 137 26.49 5.21 14.44
CA ILE A 137 27.47 4.98 13.36
C ILE A 137 26.94 3.94 12.38
N VAL A 138 26.45 2.80 12.88
CA VAL A 138 25.85 1.75 12.04
C VAL A 138 24.68 2.31 11.25
N SER A 139 23.77 3.03 11.90
CA SER A 139 22.60 3.64 11.24
C SER A 139 23.00 4.60 10.11
N ALA A 140 24.01 5.45 10.32
CA ALA A 140 24.50 6.38 9.31
C ALA A 140 25.16 5.67 8.12
N LEU A 141 25.96 4.63 8.38
CA LEU A 141 26.58 3.82 7.34
C LEU A 141 25.51 3.09 6.51
N ARG A 142 24.47 2.53 7.15
CA ARG A 142 23.36 1.84 6.46
C ARG A 142 22.52 2.75 5.59
N ILE A 143 22.22 3.98 6.05
CA ILE A 143 21.51 4.98 5.22
C ILE A 143 22.28 5.28 3.93
N THR A 144 23.61 5.27 3.99
CA THR A 144 24.47 5.53 2.84
C THR A 144 24.62 4.30 1.96
N GLU A 145 24.80 3.12 2.55
CA GLU A 145 24.82 1.82 1.86
C GLU A 145 23.53 1.60 1.07
N ASN A 146 22.37 1.97 1.63
CA ASN A 146 21.07 1.86 0.97
C ASN A 146 20.95 2.66 -0.34
N LYS A 147 21.81 3.67 -0.57
CA LYS A 147 21.87 4.41 -1.84
C LYS A 147 22.50 3.58 -2.97
N LEU A 148 23.16 2.47 -2.64
CA LEU A 148 23.81 1.55 -3.57
C LEU A 148 22.98 0.25 -3.81
N LEU A 149 21.83 0.11 -3.14
CA LEU A 149 20.94 -1.05 -3.26
C LEU A 149 20.60 -1.39 -4.72
N LYS A 150 20.58 -2.70 -5.02
CA LYS A 150 20.28 -3.33 -6.33
C LYS A 150 21.40 -3.31 -7.38
N LYS A 151 22.65 -3.02 -7.02
CA LYS A 151 23.81 -3.13 -7.92
C LYS A 151 24.91 -3.99 -7.32
N ILE A 152 25.23 -5.11 -7.98
CA ILE A 152 26.38 -5.95 -7.59
C ILE A 152 27.63 -5.36 -8.24
N GLU A 153 28.42 -4.61 -7.48
CA GLU A 153 29.66 -3.98 -7.95
C GLU A 153 30.86 -4.43 -7.11
N PHE A 154 32.00 -4.66 -7.78
CA PHE A 154 33.28 -4.97 -7.14
C PHE A 154 34.26 -3.83 -7.38
N VAL A 155 35.04 -3.49 -6.35
CA VAL A 155 36.11 -2.50 -6.44
C VAL A 155 37.46 -3.17 -6.31
N LYS A 156 38.45 -2.68 -7.07
CA LYS A 156 39.82 -3.21 -7.00
C LYS A 156 40.38 -2.96 -5.60
N HIS A 157 40.88 -4.00 -4.95
CA HIS A 157 41.42 -3.89 -3.60
C HIS A 157 42.75 -3.13 -3.64
N ASN A 158 42.79 -1.93 -3.04
CA ASN A 158 44.00 -1.12 -2.91
C ASN A 158 44.33 -0.91 -1.41
N PRO A 159 45.37 -1.59 -0.88
CA PRO A 159 45.71 -1.51 0.54
C PRO A 159 46.24 -0.14 0.99
N LYS A 160 46.64 0.76 0.08
CA LYS A 160 47.16 2.11 0.42
C LYS A 160 46.08 3.15 0.79
N VAL A 161 44.79 2.82 0.66
CA VAL A 161 43.67 3.77 0.80
C VAL A 161 43.38 4.15 2.26
N PHE A 162 43.89 3.39 3.23
CA PHE A 162 43.55 3.54 4.65
C PHE A 162 44.71 4.04 5.54
N ASP A 163 45.88 4.34 4.95
CA ASP A 163 47.09 4.77 5.67
C ASP A 163 47.26 6.31 5.76
N GLU A 164 46.41 7.11 5.11
CA GLU A 164 46.51 8.59 5.15
C GLU A 164 45.57 9.20 6.20
N ASN A 165 46.14 9.90 7.20
CA ASN A 165 45.44 10.52 8.35
C ASN A 165 44.59 11.76 7.97
N TYR A 166 43.56 11.58 7.14
CA TYR A 166 42.60 12.65 6.80
C TYR A 166 41.84 13.19 8.03
N ALA A 167 41.72 12.37 9.07
CA ALA A 167 41.06 12.71 10.33
C ALA A 167 41.71 13.91 11.04
N GLU A 168 43.04 14.03 11.02
CA GLU A 168 43.73 15.14 11.70
C GLU A 168 43.50 16.50 11.00
N ALA A 169 43.46 16.50 9.66
CA ALA A 169 43.24 17.71 8.88
C ALA A 169 41.79 18.22 9.01
N VAL A 170 40.81 17.30 8.99
CA VAL A 170 39.40 17.62 9.18
C VAL A 170 39.10 18.04 10.62
N TYR A 171 39.65 17.33 11.60
CA TYR A 171 39.53 17.68 13.03
C TYR A 171 40.08 19.08 13.31
N SER A 172 41.28 19.39 12.82
CA SER A 172 41.93 20.69 13.05
C SER A 172 41.13 21.88 12.51
N GLU A 173 40.40 21.69 11.41
CA GLU A 173 39.61 22.75 10.77
C GLU A 173 38.21 22.88 11.40
N ILE A 174 37.63 21.79 11.89
CA ILE A 174 36.37 21.82 12.65
C ILE A 174 36.59 22.41 14.05
N GLU A 175 37.70 22.08 14.70
CA GLU A 175 38.10 22.65 15.99
C GLU A 175 38.28 24.18 15.92
N LYS A 176 38.80 24.71 14.81
CA LYS A 176 38.92 26.17 14.59
C LYS A 176 37.58 26.86 14.39
N ASN A 177 36.60 26.17 13.82
CA ASN A 177 35.30 26.72 13.44
C ASN A 177 34.18 26.39 14.45
N LYS A 178 34.53 25.75 15.57
CA LYS A 178 33.57 25.32 16.59
C LYS A 178 32.81 26.50 17.19
N LYS A 179 31.51 26.31 17.43
CA LYS A 179 30.65 27.29 18.10
C LYS A 179 30.51 26.88 19.57
N GLY A 180 31.51 27.24 20.38
CA GLY A 180 31.55 27.00 21.82
C GLY A 180 32.93 26.51 22.31
N ASP A 181 33.03 26.21 23.61
CA ASP A 181 34.31 25.82 24.23
C ASP A 181 34.70 24.36 23.94
N VAL A 182 33.74 23.51 23.57
CA VAL A 182 33.92 22.08 23.27
C VAL A 182 33.26 21.69 21.95
N LEU A 183 33.79 20.65 21.29
CA LEU A 183 33.16 20.04 20.11
C LEU A 183 31.88 19.30 20.51
N ARG A 184 30.81 19.54 19.76
CA ARG A 184 29.50 18.93 19.97
C ARG A 184 29.35 17.70 19.06
N THR A 185 28.36 16.87 19.34
CA THR A 185 28.08 15.67 18.55
C THR A 185 27.79 15.97 17.07
N CYS A 186 27.20 17.12 16.73
CA CYS A 186 27.04 17.53 15.33
C CYS A 186 28.37 17.83 14.63
N ASP A 187 29.32 18.43 15.35
CA ASP A 187 30.64 18.75 14.83
C ASP A 187 31.44 17.44 14.56
N LEU A 188 31.12 16.36 15.29
CA LEU A 188 31.61 15.00 15.04
C LEU A 188 31.02 14.36 13.79
N PHE A 189 29.71 14.51 13.56
CA PHE A 189 29.07 14.03 12.34
C PHE A 189 29.59 14.77 11.11
N ASP A 190 29.77 16.09 11.21
CA ASP A 190 30.39 16.89 10.16
C ASP A 190 31.83 16.40 9.89
N ALA A 191 32.63 16.10 10.93
CA ALA A 191 33.97 15.57 10.76
C ALA A 191 34.00 14.23 10.02
N ILE A 192 33.11 13.30 10.39
CA ILE A 192 33.01 11.99 9.76
C ILE A 192 32.56 12.14 8.30
N GLU A 193 31.54 12.96 8.03
CA GLU A 193 31.06 13.21 6.67
C GLU A 193 32.15 13.80 5.78
N GLN A 194 32.92 14.76 6.28
CA GLN A 194 33.99 15.44 5.54
C GLN A 194 35.17 14.51 5.25
N CYS A 195 35.58 13.66 6.22
CA CYS A 195 36.57 12.61 6.00
C CYS A 195 36.11 11.62 4.91
N LEU A 196 34.85 11.18 4.96
CA LEU A 196 34.26 10.29 3.95
C LEU A 196 34.23 10.95 2.56
N LEU A 197 33.90 12.24 2.49
CA LEU A 197 33.87 12.98 1.23
C LEU A 197 35.27 13.13 0.62
N ILE A 198 36.31 13.39 1.42
CA ILE A 198 37.70 13.44 0.96
C ILE A 198 38.10 12.08 0.39
N CYS A 199 37.84 10.98 1.11
CA CYS A 199 38.13 9.63 0.64
C CYS A 199 37.46 9.33 -0.71
N VAL A 200 36.20 9.74 -0.91
CA VAL A 200 35.51 9.56 -2.19
C VAL A 200 36.13 10.45 -3.29
N LEU A 201 36.45 11.71 -3.00
CA LEU A 201 36.97 12.60 -4.04
C LEU A 201 38.41 12.25 -4.45
N GLU A 202 39.27 11.79 -3.54
CA GLU A 202 40.61 11.32 -3.91
C GLU A 202 40.58 10.03 -4.73
N ASN A 203 39.66 9.11 -4.43
CA ASN A 203 39.54 7.84 -5.17
C ASN A 203 38.84 7.95 -6.53
N TYR A 204 38.14 9.06 -6.81
CA TYR A 204 37.42 9.27 -8.07
C TYR A 204 37.79 10.60 -8.73
N PRO A 205 38.93 10.68 -9.46
CA PRO A 205 39.46 11.93 -10.03
C PRO A 205 38.50 12.66 -10.98
N LYS A 206 37.64 11.91 -11.70
CA LYS A 206 36.59 12.50 -12.55
C LYS A 206 35.52 13.21 -11.72
N PHE A 207 35.20 12.67 -10.55
CA PHE A 207 34.24 13.25 -9.62
C PHE A 207 34.85 14.43 -8.85
N LYS A 208 36.13 14.33 -8.44
CA LYS A 208 36.92 15.47 -7.94
C LYS A 208 36.93 16.63 -8.93
N LYS A 209 37.15 16.34 -10.21
CA LYS A 209 37.11 17.33 -11.31
C LYS A 209 35.70 17.90 -11.51
N PHE A 210 34.65 17.09 -11.38
CA PHE A 210 33.27 17.54 -11.43
C PHE A 210 32.95 18.53 -10.28
N VAL A 211 33.26 18.16 -9.03
CA VAL A 211 33.05 19.03 -7.86
C VAL A 211 33.83 20.35 -7.99
N HIS A 212 35.06 20.28 -8.52
CA HIS A 212 35.84 21.47 -8.87
C HIS A 212 35.15 22.36 -9.90
N ASN A 213 34.68 21.78 -11.01
CA ASN A 213 33.99 22.53 -12.07
C ASN A 213 32.68 23.18 -11.58
N GLN A 214 32.04 22.60 -10.57
CA GLN A 214 30.86 23.18 -9.88
C GLN A 214 31.22 24.21 -8.80
N LYS A 215 32.50 24.59 -8.68
CA LYS A 215 33.06 25.45 -7.62
C LYS A 215 32.78 24.93 -6.19
N GLY A 216 32.50 23.64 -6.03
CA GLY A 216 32.07 23.03 -4.76
C GLY A 216 33.20 22.63 -3.82
N CYS A 217 34.47 22.71 -4.24
CA CYS A 217 35.61 22.23 -3.44
C CYS A 217 35.73 22.88 -2.06
N HIS A 218 35.33 24.15 -1.90
CA HIS A 218 35.36 24.85 -0.60
C HIS A 218 34.36 24.30 0.43
N ARG A 219 33.39 23.49 -0.01
CA ARG A 219 32.40 22.84 0.86
C ARG A 219 32.90 21.52 1.44
N VAL A 220 34.09 21.08 1.00
CA VAL A 220 34.73 19.86 1.48
C VAL A 220 35.91 20.24 2.37
N ILE A 221 35.68 20.23 3.67
CA ILE A 221 36.63 20.66 4.70
C ILE A 221 37.82 19.70 4.69
N GLY A 222 39.05 20.23 4.55
CA GLY A 222 40.28 19.43 4.48
C GLY A 222 40.67 18.92 3.08
N LEU A 223 39.85 19.16 2.04
CA LEU A 223 40.14 18.72 0.68
C LEU A 223 41.23 19.57 0.00
N ASN A 224 42.35 18.93 -0.37
CA ASN A 224 43.43 19.60 -1.10
C ASN A 224 43.20 19.48 -2.62
N CYS A 225 42.56 20.49 -3.23
CA CYS A 225 42.24 20.50 -4.67
C CYS A 225 43.25 21.30 -5.50
N ASP A 226 44.07 20.60 -6.29
CA ASP A 226 45.09 21.22 -7.15
C ASP A 226 44.51 22.14 -8.23
N SER A 227 43.28 21.86 -8.70
CA SER A 227 42.61 22.64 -9.75
C SER A 227 42.03 23.97 -9.23
N CYS A 228 41.67 24.07 -7.94
CA CYS A 228 41.22 25.33 -7.32
C CYS A 228 42.35 26.35 -7.20
N ARG A 229 43.60 25.89 -7.06
CA ARG A 229 44.77 26.77 -6.95
C ARG A 229 45.07 27.52 -8.26
N THR A 230 44.54 27.05 -9.40
CA THR A 230 44.83 27.60 -10.74
C THR A 230 43.72 28.50 -11.32
N THR A 231 42.52 28.54 -10.74
CA THR A 231 41.30 29.15 -11.33
C THR A 231 40.91 30.54 -10.80
N VAL A 232 41.60 31.11 -9.80
CA VAL A 232 41.23 32.38 -9.12
C VAL A 232 41.32 33.65 -10.00
N LYS A 233 41.75 33.56 -11.27
CA LYS A 233 42.09 34.76 -12.08
C LYS A 233 41.07 35.27 -13.10
N LYS A 234 39.90 34.65 -13.33
CA LYS A 234 38.98 35.14 -14.37
C LYS A 234 37.49 35.03 -14.00
N ASP A 235 36.80 36.16 -14.16
CA ASP A 235 35.38 36.36 -14.46
C ASP A 235 34.39 36.63 -13.30
N GLN A 236 34.01 37.92 -13.21
CA GLN A 236 32.75 38.43 -12.66
C GLN A 236 32.00 39.23 -13.75
N LYS A 237 30.66 39.15 -13.69
CA LYS A 237 29.59 40.02 -14.25
C LYS A 237 28.74 39.37 -15.35
N ILE A 238 27.41 39.40 -15.14
CA ILE A 238 26.40 40.09 -15.98
C ILE A 238 25.03 40.08 -15.25
N GLU A 239 24.30 41.20 -15.37
CA GLU A 239 23.01 41.57 -14.77
C GLU A 239 21.79 41.26 -15.67
N ALA A 240 20.58 41.38 -15.09
CA ALA A 240 19.25 41.22 -15.69
C ALA A 240 18.59 42.54 -16.15
N PRO A 241 17.48 42.50 -16.93
CA PRO A 241 16.46 43.56 -16.84
C PRO A 241 14.98 43.11 -16.83
N ARG A 242 14.11 44.05 -16.42
CA ARG A 242 12.68 43.98 -16.00
C ARG A 242 11.62 44.40 -17.07
N SER A 243 10.42 43.83 -16.92
CA SER A 243 8.98 44.30 -16.99
C SER A 243 8.44 45.38 -17.96
N LYS A 244 7.18 45.17 -18.42
CA LYS A 244 6.09 46.18 -18.63
C LYS A 244 4.70 45.49 -18.71
N ILE A 245 3.62 46.23 -18.41
CA ILE A 245 2.29 45.80 -17.87
C ILE A 245 1.08 46.50 -18.59
N LEU A 246 -0.11 45.83 -18.61
CA LEU A 246 -1.58 46.24 -18.70
C LEU A 246 -2.24 46.67 -20.05
N PRO A 247 -3.61 46.64 -20.25
CA PRO A 247 -4.76 46.27 -19.38
C PRO A 247 -5.95 45.43 -20.00
N GLU A 248 -6.97 45.18 -19.14
CA GLU A 248 -8.21 44.35 -19.15
C GLU A 248 -9.37 44.64 -20.15
N LYS A 249 -10.33 43.68 -20.28
CA LYS A 249 -11.80 43.94 -20.23
C LYS A 249 -12.70 42.69 -20.07
N ASP A 250 -13.78 42.87 -19.31
CA ASP A 250 -14.85 41.95 -18.87
C ASP A 250 -15.79 41.38 -19.96
N GLN A 251 -16.44 40.23 -19.66
CA GLN A 251 -17.90 40.05 -19.78
C GLN A 251 -18.41 38.76 -19.08
N LYS A 252 -19.71 38.76 -18.75
CA LYS A 252 -20.40 38.02 -17.68
C LYS A 252 -21.62 37.29 -18.28
N ILE A 253 -22.14 36.26 -17.58
CA ILE A 253 -23.58 35.83 -17.47
C ILE A 253 -23.99 34.40 -17.95
N GLU A 254 -24.33 33.61 -16.93
CA GLU A 254 -25.49 32.70 -16.69
C GLU A 254 -25.70 31.31 -17.33
N ALA A 255 -26.18 30.43 -16.43
CA ALA A 255 -26.67 29.06 -16.60
C ALA A 255 -28.15 28.99 -17.04
N PRO A 256 -28.63 27.80 -17.44
CA PRO A 256 -29.96 27.40 -16.96
C PRO A 256 -30.09 25.92 -16.53
N ARG A 257 -31.11 25.72 -15.71
CA ARG A 257 -31.60 24.48 -15.07
C ARG A 257 -32.41 23.57 -16.01
N SER A 258 -32.35 22.28 -15.70
CA SER A 258 -33.35 21.18 -15.74
C SER A 258 -34.48 21.17 -16.79
N LYS A 259 -34.65 20.00 -17.46
CA LYS A 259 -35.72 19.00 -17.22
C LYS A 259 -35.77 17.93 -18.33
N ILE A 260 -36.37 16.79 -17.96
CA ILE A 260 -36.94 15.68 -18.77
C ILE A 260 -35.97 14.56 -19.18
N LEU A 261 -36.20 13.35 -18.63
CA LEU A 261 -35.51 12.11 -19.00
C LEU A 261 -35.86 11.70 -20.45
N PRO A 262 -34.88 11.52 -21.35
CA PRO A 262 -35.10 11.01 -22.70
C PRO A 262 -35.16 9.48 -22.76
N GLU A 263 -35.62 8.92 -23.89
CA GLU A 263 -35.60 7.47 -24.27
C GLU A 263 -34.33 6.69 -23.88
N LYS A 264 -33.22 7.38 -23.66
CA LYS A 264 -31.90 6.88 -23.24
C LYS A 264 -31.91 6.22 -21.85
N ASP A 265 -32.79 6.65 -20.95
CA ASP A 265 -32.96 6.04 -19.63
C ASP A 265 -33.83 4.77 -19.68
N GLN A 266 -34.57 4.55 -20.78
CA GLN A 266 -35.36 3.34 -20.99
C GLN A 266 -34.47 2.11 -21.22
N LYS A 267 -33.36 2.23 -21.97
CA LYS A 267 -32.40 1.12 -22.15
C LYS A 267 -31.63 0.76 -20.88
N ILE A 268 -31.38 1.73 -20.00
CA ILE A 268 -30.78 1.49 -18.67
C ILE A 268 -31.82 0.87 -17.73
N ALA A 269 -33.07 1.33 -17.77
CA ALA A 269 -34.18 0.71 -17.05
C ALA A 269 -34.42 -0.74 -17.49
N ASP A 270 -34.31 -1.04 -18.78
CA ASP A 270 -34.43 -2.41 -19.30
C ASP A 270 -33.25 -3.31 -18.89
N ALA A 271 -32.07 -2.71 -18.68
CA ALA A 271 -30.86 -3.39 -18.24
C ALA A 271 -30.77 -3.58 -16.72
N SER A 272 -31.48 -2.77 -15.92
CA SER A 272 -31.37 -2.75 -14.45
C SER A 272 -31.61 -4.13 -13.84
N GLN A 273 -32.52 -4.90 -14.45
CA GLN A 273 -32.81 -6.26 -14.06
C GLN A 273 -31.57 -7.17 -14.11
N PHE A 274 -30.56 -6.91 -14.94
CA PHE A 274 -29.36 -7.76 -15.01
C PHE A 274 -28.29 -7.34 -14.01
N LEU A 275 -28.35 -6.10 -13.52
CA LEU A 275 -27.30 -5.51 -12.67
C LEU A 275 -27.59 -5.72 -11.17
N GLU A 276 -28.86 -5.80 -10.77
CA GLU A 276 -29.25 -5.98 -9.37
C GLU A 276 -28.64 -7.23 -8.76
N ILE A 277 -27.95 -7.05 -7.62
CA ILE A 277 -27.39 -8.16 -6.86
C ILE A 277 -28.54 -8.95 -6.23
N PRO A 278 -28.61 -10.27 -6.42
CA PRO A 278 -29.63 -11.10 -5.79
C PRO A 278 -29.56 -11.06 -4.26
N ASP A 279 -30.72 -11.06 -3.60
CA ASP A 279 -30.81 -11.06 -2.12
C ASP A 279 -30.05 -12.23 -1.48
N ASN A 280 -30.04 -13.39 -2.14
CA ASN A 280 -29.34 -14.59 -1.69
C ASN A 280 -27.85 -14.64 -2.06
N ALA A 281 -27.34 -13.64 -2.79
CA ALA A 281 -25.91 -13.51 -3.09
C ALA A 281 -25.20 -12.63 -2.05
N LEU A 282 -25.86 -11.61 -1.49
CA LEU A 282 -25.26 -10.72 -0.49
C LEU A 282 -24.98 -11.45 0.82
N THR A 283 -23.76 -11.32 1.35
CA THR A 283 -23.39 -11.93 2.64
C THR A 283 -22.91 -10.89 3.66
N PRO A 284 -23.28 -11.04 4.96
CA PRO A 284 -22.75 -10.17 6.00
C PRO A 284 -21.23 -10.16 6.08
N MET A 285 -20.60 -11.31 5.82
CA MET A 285 -19.15 -11.48 5.85
C MET A 285 -18.48 -10.69 4.71
N GLY A 286 -19.03 -10.76 3.50
CA GLY A 286 -18.53 -10.00 2.34
C GLY A 286 -18.58 -8.49 2.62
N LEU A 287 -19.75 -8.00 3.05
CA LEU A 287 -19.94 -6.58 3.36
C LEU A 287 -19.08 -6.08 4.53
N HIS A 288 -18.89 -6.92 5.55
CA HIS A 288 -17.99 -6.58 6.66
C HIS A 288 -16.53 -6.50 6.21
N LYS A 289 -16.04 -7.44 5.40
CA LYS A 289 -14.68 -7.38 4.85
C LYS A 289 -14.46 -6.09 4.05
N GLU A 290 -15.40 -5.71 3.20
CA GLU A 290 -15.33 -4.47 2.42
C GLU A 290 -15.30 -3.23 3.32
N ALA A 291 -16.13 -3.20 4.36
CA ALA A 291 -16.11 -2.15 5.36
C ALA A 291 -14.76 -2.07 6.09
N MET A 292 -14.14 -3.20 6.41
CA MET A 292 -12.81 -3.22 7.03
C MET A 292 -11.78 -2.57 6.13
N TYR A 293 -11.74 -2.86 4.83
CA TYR A 293 -10.82 -2.20 3.90
C TYR A 293 -11.06 -0.69 3.71
N TYR A 294 -12.28 -0.21 3.98
CA TYR A 294 -12.59 1.22 3.96
C TYR A 294 -12.17 1.93 5.25
N ILE A 295 -12.25 1.25 6.39
CA ILE A 295 -11.94 1.79 7.70
C ILE A 295 -10.43 1.75 7.92
N ILE A 296 -9.84 2.85 8.37
CA ILE A 296 -8.42 2.96 8.72
C ILE A 296 -8.02 1.86 9.74
N ASP A 297 -6.90 1.16 9.49
CA ASP A 297 -6.45 -0.02 10.22
C ASP A 297 -6.40 0.18 11.75
N GLU A 298 -5.87 1.31 12.21
CA GLU A 298 -5.64 1.61 13.63
C GLU A 298 -6.92 1.75 14.46
N ILE A 299 -8.08 1.96 13.81
CA ILE A 299 -9.38 2.06 14.47
C ILE A 299 -10.27 0.83 14.28
N ARG A 300 -9.77 -0.20 13.59
CA ARG A 300 -10.42 -1.52 13.45
C ARG A 300 -10.46 -2.43 14.68
N PRO A 301 -9.62 -2.29 15.74
CA PRO A 301 -9.66 -3.22 16.85
C PRO A 301 -11.07 -3.37 17.46
N ASN A 302 -11.51 -4.63 17.66
CA ASN A 302 -12.83 -5.08 18.11
C ASN A 302 -13.95 -5.13 17.05
N LEU A 303 -13.72 -4.65 15.82
CA LEU A 303 -14.72 -4.78 14.74
C LEU A 303 -14.87 -6.24 14.26
N ASP A 304 -13.88 -7.08 14.52
CA ASP A 304 -13.90 -8.54 14.29
C ASP A 304 -14.91 -9.28 15.20
N LYS A 305 -15.35 -8.66 16.31
CA LYS A 305 -16.20 -9.29 17.34
C LYS A 305 -17.70 -9.06 17.15
N ILE A 306 -18.13 -8.62 15.96
CA ILE A 306 -19.54 -8.36 15.67
C ILE A 306 -20.34 -9.66 15.46
N LYS A 307 -21.60 -9.65 15.91
CA LYS A 307 -22.56 -10.71 15.55
C LYS A 307 -23.15 -10.40 14.18
N TYR A 308 -23.02 -11.32 13.25
CA TYR A 308 -23.62 -11.17 11.93
C TYR A 308 -25.14 -11.28 12.00
N PRO A 309 -25.90 -10.41 11.30
CA PRO A 309 -27.33 -10.63 11.09
C PRO A 309 -27.54 -11.92 10.28
N LYS A 310 -28.67 -12.62 10.54
CA LYS A 310 -29.00 -13.86 9.82
C LYS A 310 -29.27 -13.65 8.33
N ILE A 311 -29.84 -12.49 7.97
CA ILE A 311 -30.15 -12.08 6.59
C ILE A 311 -29.63 -10.66 6.43
N ILE A 312 -28.80 -10.42 5.41
CA ILE A 312 -28.22 -9.09 5.17
C ILE A 312 -29.03 -8.27 4.17
N SER A 313 -29.68 -8.89 3.17
CA SER A 313 -30.43 -8.12 2.17
C SER A 313 -31.59 -7.36 2.82
N GLY A 314 -31.64 -6.04 2.60
CA GLY A 314 -32.58 -5.12 3.23
C GLY A 314 -32.24 -4.76 4.69
N ASN A 315 -31.21 -5.37 5.27
CA ASN A 315 -30.76 -5.17 6.65
C ASN A 315 -29.28 -4.78 6.73
N GLU A 316 -28.65 -4.31 5.63
CA GLU A 316 -27.22 -3.98 5.62
C GLU A 316 -26.85 -2.99 6.72
N LYS A 317 -27.74 -2.04 7.01
CA LYS A 317 -27.60 -1.05 8.07
C LYS A 317 -27.39 -1.67 9.46
N GLU A 318 -28.01 -2.81 9.76
CA GLU A 318 -27.89 -3.46 11.07
C GLU A 318 -26.46 -3.96 11.35
N LEU A 319 -25.74 -4.35 10.30
CA LEU A 319 -24.31 -4.68 10.40
C LEU A 319 -23.51 -3.46 10.85
N PHE A 320 -23.73 -2.31 10.19
CA PHE A 320 -23.03 -1.07 10.52
C PHE A 320 -23.43 -0.52 11.88
N LEU A 321 -24.70 -0.62 12.30
CA LEU A 321 -25.12 -0.28 13.66
C LEU A 321 -24.38 -1.14 14.70
N SER A 322 -24.20 -2.43 14.41
CA SER A 322 -23.43 -3.34 15.27
C SER A 322 -21.95 -2.94 15.34
N MET A 323 -21.34 -2.59 14.20
CA MET A 323 -19.95 -2.08 14.14
C MET A 323 -19.79 -0.79 14.93
N MET A 324 -20.70 0.19 14.75
CA MET A 324 -20.69 1.45 15.48
C MET A 324 -20.74 1.20 17.00
N LYS A 325 -21.59 0.27 17.45
CA LYS A 325 -21.72 -0.09 18.87
C LYS A 325 -20.45 -0.70 19.46
N VAL A 326 -19.78 -1.61 18.76
CA VAL A 326 -18.56 -2.26 19.28
C VAL A 326 -17.31 -1.39 19.15
N SER A 327 -17.33 -0.38 18.26
CA SER A 327 -16.19 0.51 18.02
C SER A 327 -15.86 1.45 19.18
N ASN A 328 -16.77 1.59 20.14
CA ASN A 328 -16.65 2.55 21.25
C ASN A 328 -16.35 3.98 20.76
N GLN A 329 -17.23 4.52 19.91
CA GLN A 329 -17.16 5.87 19.32
C GLN A 329 -16.04 6.11 18.30
N LYS A 330 -15.12 5.16 18.07
CA LYS A 330 -14.03 5.32 17.09
C LYS A 330 -14.50 5.50 15.64
N LEU A 331 -15.72 5.05 15.31
CA LEU A 331 -16.30 5.20 13.98
C LEU A 331 -17.07 6.53 13.77
N GLU A 332 -17.14 7.42 14.77
CA GLU A 332 -17.84 8.71 14.64
C GLU A 332 -17.27 9.60 13.51
N MET A 333 -16.00 9.40 13.12
CA MET A 333 -15.41 10.10 11.97
C MET A 333 -16.11 9.80 10.64
N TYR A 334 -16.74 8.63 10.51
CA TYR A 334 -17.44 8.20 9.29
C TYR A 334 -18.90 8.66 9.23
N GLY A 335 -19.40 9.31 10.28
CA GLY A 335 -20.80 9.76 10.36
C GLY A 335 -21.73 8.71 10.95
N SER A 336 -22.98 8.68 10.47
CA SER A 336 -23.96 7.67 10.91
C SER A 336 -23.69 6.29 10.27
N ALA A 337 -24.38 5.25 10.76
CA ALA A 337 -24.30 3.92 10.17
C ALA A 337 -24.75 3.91 8.69
N GLU A 338 -25.72 4.74 8.32
CA GLU A 338 -26.17 4.96 6.96
C GLU A 338 -25.09 5.63 6.11
N GLU A 339 -24.48 6.71 6.61
CA GLU A 339 -23.40 7.39 5.88
C GLU A 339 -22.20 6.46 5.67
N LEU A 340 -21.86 5.65 6.67
CA LEU A 340 -20.80 4.65 6.54
C LEU A 340 -21.17 3.59 5.49
N LEU A 341 -22.39 3.04 5.53
CA LEU A 341 -22.89 2.09 4.52
C LEU A 341 -22.86 2.69 3.11
N GLU A 342 -23.34 3.92 2.93
CA GLU A 342 -23.33 4.64 1.65
C GLU A 342 -21.90 4.79 1.11
N ASN A 343 -20.96 5.19 1.97
CA ASN A 343 -19.57 5.34 1.55
C ASN A 343 -18.89 4.00 1.25
N VAL A 344 -19.21 2.93 1.98
CA VAL A 344 -18.72 1.58 1.65
C VAL A 344 -19.29 1.12 0.31
N LYS A 345 -20.56 1.41 0.00
CA LYS A 345 -21.18 1.14 -1.30
C LYS A 345 -20.48 1.90 -2.45
N ILE A 346 -20.04 3.13 -2.23
CA ILE A 346 -19.22 3.88 -3.20
C ILE A 346 -17.83 3.24 -3.32
N TYR A 347 -17.16 2.99 -2.19
CA TYR A 347 -15.78 2.48 -2.14
C TYR A 347 -15.60 1.16 -2.89
N ARG A 348 -16.61 0.28 -2.82
CA ARG A 348 -16.61 -1.04 -3.48
C ARG A 348 -17.11 -1.03 -4.93
N SER A 349 -17.42 0.13 -5.50
CA SER A 349 -18.01 0.23 -6.84
C SER A 349 -16.93 0.20 -7.94
N PHE A 350 -16.34 -0.98 -8.16
CA PHE A 350 -15.37 -1.21 -9.23
C PHE A 350 -15.34 -2.70 -9.66
N PRO A 351 -14.83 -3.05 -10.85
CA PRO A 351 -14.72 -4.44 -11.26
C PRO A 351 -13.65 -5.21 -10.46
N LYS A 352 -13.73 -6.54 -10.44
CA LYS A 352 -12.76 -7.44 -9.76
C LYS A 352 -12.67 -7.25 -8.23
N ILE A 353 -13.69 -6.71 -7.57
CA ILE A 353 -13.66 -6.46 -6.11
C ILE A 353 -13.32 -7.69 -5.25
N HIS A 354 -13.66 -8.89 -5.73
CA HIS A 354 -13.43 -10.13 -4.98
C HIS A 354 -11.94 -10.39 -4.74
N LYS A 355 -11.11 -10.04 -5.73
CA LYS A 355 -9.65 -10.12 -5.61
C LYS A 355 -9.09 -9.05 -4.67
N PHE A 356 -9.65 -7.83 -4.69
CA PHE A 356 -9.18 -6.74 -3.84
C PHE A 356 -9.53 -6.95 -2.37
N PHE A 357 -10.79 -7.32 -2.07
CA PHE A 357 -11.27 -7.50 -0.69
C PHE A 357 -11.07 -8.92 -0.14
N LEU A 358 -10.45 -9.82 -0.91
CA LEU A 358 -10.27 -11.23 -0.57
C LEU A 358 -11.62 -11.90 -0.22
N THR A 359 -12.62 -11.64 -1.07
CA THR A 359 -13.96 -12.25 -1.04
C THR A 359 -14.15 -13.27 -2.16
N ASP A 360 -13.06 -13.88 -2.62
CA ASP A 360 -13.05 -14.95 -3.63
C ASP A 360 -13.97 -16.12 -3.26
N LEU A 361 -14.16 -16.34 -1.95
CA LEU A 361 -14.97 -17.41 -1.37
C LEU A 361 -16.45 -17.08 -1.17
N GLU A 362 -16.88 -15.84 -1.44
CA GLU A 362 -18.28 -15.41 -1.37
C GLU A 362 -18.91 -15.39 -2.78
N PRO A 363 -20.23 -15.36 -2.96
CA PRO A 363 -20.81 -14.97 -4.24
C PRO A 363 -20.28 -13.59 -4.68
N PHE A 364 -20.38 -13.23 -5.96
CA PHE A 364 -20.08 -11.87 -6.38
C PHE A 364 -20.95 -10.89 -5.59
N GLN A 365 -20.29 -10.02 -4.84
CA GLN A 365 -20.97 -9.07 -3.96
C GLN A 365 -21.25 -7.73 -4.65
N THR A 366 -20.78 -7.50 -5.88
CA THR A 366 -20.81 -6.18 -6.55
C THR A 366 -21.94 -6.02 -7.55
N THR A 367 -22.32 -4.77 -7.82
CA THR A 367 -23.24 -4.39 -8.90
C THR A 367 -22.42 -4.05 -10.15
N PRO A 368 -22.70 -4.68 -11.31
CA PRO A 368 -22.12 -4.29 -12.60
C PRO A 368 -22.30 -2.81 -12.90
N THR A 369 -21.26 -2.16 -13.41
CA THR A 369 -21.31 -0.73 -13.75
C THR A 369 -21.47 -0.53 -15.26
N ILE A 370 -22.42 0.33 -15.65
CA ILE A 370 -22.56 0.77 -17.04
C ILE A 370 -21.64 1.96 -17.27
N TYR A 371 -20.74 1.82 -18.24
CA TYR A 371 -19.87 2.89 -18.71
C TYR A 371 -20.37 3.44 -20.03
N ARG A 372 -19.80 4.56 -20.46
CA ARG A 372 -20.15 5.18 -21.74
C ARG A 372 -18.92 5.53 -22.53
N ASN A 373 -19.00 5.42 -23.85
CA ASN A 373 -17.97 5.95 -24.71
C ASN A 373 -18.13 7.46 -24.95
N LEU A 374 -17.23 8.05 -25.75
CA LEU A 374 -17.31 9.46 -26.14
C LEU A 374 -18.57 9.82 -26.95
N ASN A 375 -19.20 8.84 -27.59
CA ASN A 375 -20.46 8.98 -28.32
C ASN A 375 -21.69 8.67 -27.46
N ASP A 376 -21.54 8.62 -26.13
CA ASP A 376 -22.63 8.38 -25.17
C ASP A 376 -23.32 7.00 -25.31
N LYS A 377 -22.68 6.03 -25.99
CA LYS A 377 -23.17 4.65 -26.12
C LYS A 377 -22.80 3.83 -24.87
N PRO A 378 -23.69 2.93 -24.39
CA PRO A 378 -23.45 2.16 -23.17
C PRO A 378 -22.50 0.97 -23.41
N TYR A 379 -21.59 0.76 -22.47
CA TYR A 379 -20.62 -0.33 -22.44
C TYR A 379 -20.60 -0.98 -21.05
N ILE A 380 -20.13 -2.22 -20.99
CA ILE A 380 -19.92 -2.95 -19.73
C ILE A 380 -18.53 -3.58 -19.72
N CYS A 381 -17.91 -3.64 -18.54
CA CYS A 381 -16.65 -4.35 -18.37
C CYS A 381 -16.86 -5.86 -18.55
N LYS A 382 -15.98 -6.55 -19.27
CA LYS A 382 -16.09 -8.02 -19.46
C LYS A 382 -16.05 -8.78 -18.13
N HIS A 383 -15.32 -8.29 -17.12
CA HIS A 383 -15.33 -8.89 -15.77
C HIS A 383 -16.71 -8.83 -15.12
N ASP A 384 -17.50 -7.79 -15.38
CA ASP A 384 -18.85 -7.62 -14.84
C ASP A 384 -19.88 -8.53 -15.54
N LEU A 385 -19.58 -9.07 -16.73
CA LEU A 385 -20.46 -10.05 -17.38
C LEU A 385 -20.57 -11.35 -16.58
N PHE A 386 -19.52 -11.75 -15.85
CA PHE A 386 -19.57 -12.92 -14.95
C PHE A 386 -20.46 -12.67 -13.74
N VAL A 387 -20.52 -11.42 -13.26
CA VAL A 387 -21.48 -11.00 -12.23
C VAL A 387 -22.91 -11.08 -12.77
N ILE A 388 -23.14 -10.63 -14.02
CA ILE A 388 -24.44 -10.77 -14.69
C ILE A 388 -24.84 -12.24 -14.83
N LEU A 389 -23.93 -13.14 -15.22
CA LEU A 389 -24.22 -14.57 -15.31
C LEU A 389 -24.67 -15.16 -13.96
N GLN A 390 -24.04 -14.76 -12.85
CA GLN A 390 -24.51 -15.13 -11.51
C GLN A 390 -25.94 -14.60 -11.26
N ASN A 391 -26.20 -13.33 -11.56
CA ASN A 391 -27.51 -12.71 -11.34
C ASN A 391 -28.61 -13.42 -12.15
N LEU A 392 -28.32 -13.81 -13.38
CA LEU A 392 -29.22 -14.60 -14.22
C LEU A 392 -29.53 -15.96 -13.61
N VAL A 393 -28.51 -16.69 -13.12
CA VAL A 393 -28.69 -17.98 -12.45
C VAL A 393 -29.56 -17.85 -11.21
N ALA A 394 -29.30 -16.85 -10.36
CA ALA A 394 -30.10 -16.61 -9.15
C ALA A 394 -31.57 -16.27 -9.47
N LYS A 395 -31.82 -15.60 -10.60
CA LYS A 395 -33.19 -15.32 -11.07
C LYS A 395 -33.92 -16.56 -11.59
N ILE A 396 -33.20 -17.46 -12.26
CA ILE A 396 -33.75 -18.75 -12.73
C ILE A 396 -34.09 -19.64 -11.53
N PHE A 397 -33.18 -19.74 -10.56
CA PHE A 397 -33.38 -20.49 -9.32
C PHE A 397 -33.74 -19.56 -8.16
N LYS A 398 -34.96 -19.02 -8.19
CA LYS A 398 -35.48 -18.19 -7.09
C LYS A 398 -35.35 -18.95 -5.76
N ASN A 399 -34.86 -18.25 -4.73
CA ASN A 399 -34.60 -18.81 -3.40
C ASN A 399 -33.58 -19.95 -3.36
N SER A 400 -32.63 -20.00 -4.31
CA SER A 400 -31.52 -20.97 -4.24
C SER A 400 -30.67 -20.74 -2.99
N ASP A 401 -30.16 -21.83 -2.43
CA ASP A 401 -29.29 -21.78 -1.26
C ASP A 401 -27.98 -21.03 -1.53
N LEU A 402 -27.43 -20.43 -0.48
CA LEU A 402 -26.17 -19.69 -0.55
C LEU A 402 -25.03 -20.59 -1.03
N GLU A 403 -25.00 -21.85 -0.59
CA GLU A 403 -24.00 -22.84 -0.97
C GLU A 403 -24.02 -23.11 -2.48
N PHE A 404 -25.22 -23.22 -3.08
CA PHE A 404 -25.36 -23.39 -4.53
C PHE A 404 -24.78 -22.18 -5.27
N LEU A 405 -25.18 -20.96 -4.91
CA LEU A 405 -24.67 -19.76 -5.58
C LEU A 405 -23.18 -19.56 -5.35
N THR A 406 -22.65 -19.93 -4.19
CA THR A 406 -21.23 -19.80 -3.89
C THR A 406 -20.39 -20.71 -4.79
N ILE A 407 -20.81 -21.96 -5.02
CA ILE A 407 -20.09 -22.88 -5.92
C ILE A 407 -20.19 -22.40 -7.39
N VAL A 408 -21.35 -21.89 -7.81
CA VAL A 408 -21.52 -21.31 -9.16
C VAL A 408 -20.64 -20.06 -9.34
N ALA A 409 -20.64 -19.16 -8.37
CA ALA A 409 -19.82 -17.95 -8.38
C ALA A 409 -18.33 -18.28 -8.43
N TYR A 410 -17.91 -19.32 -7.70
CA TYR A 410 -16.54 -19.82 -7.75
C TYR A 410 -16.14 -20.25 -9.16
N HIS A 411 -17.00 -21.03 -9.84
CA HIS A 411 -16.77 -21.38 -11.24
C HIS A 411 -16.61 -20.15 -12.13
N LEU A 412 -17.52 -19.18 -12.00
CA LEU A 412 -17.53 -17.96 -12.81
C LEU A 412 -16.28 -17.09 -12.56
N LYS A 413 -15.80 -16.99 -11.31
CA LYS A 413 -14.54 -16.30 -10.98
C LYS A 413 -13.34 -16.96 -11.66
N GLN A 414 -13.28 -18.30 -11.70
CA GLN A 414 -12.23 -19.02 -12.43
C GLN A 414 -12.29 -18.74 -13.94
N GLN A 415 -13.48 -18.62 -14.52
CA GLN A 415 -13.59 -18.23 -15.93
C GLN A 415 -13.14 -16.77 -16.13
N ALA A 416 -13.48 -15.87 -15.20
CA ALA A 416 -13.03 -14.48 -15.24
C ALA A 416 -11.50 -14.33 -15.11
N GLU A 417 -10.82 -15.25 -14.41
CA GLU A 417 -9.34 -15.27 -14.34
C GLU A 417 -8.69 -15.45 -15.73
N LYS A 418 -9.37 -16.09 -16.69
CA LYS A 418 -8.88 -16.22 -18.08
C LYS A 418 -8.80 -14.90 -18.83
N LEU A 419 -9.50 -13.85 -18.37
CA LEU A 419 -9.35 -12.50 -18.90
C LEU A 419 -8.05 -11.83 -18.45
N GLY A 420 -7.33 -12.40 -17.48
CA GLY A 420 -6.14 -11.83 -16.89
C GLY A 420 -6.40 -10.47 -16.23
N ASP A 421 -5.41 -9.58 -16.34
CA ASP A 421 -5.44 -8.23 -15.79
C ASP A 421 -5.87 -7.15 -16.80
N SER A 422 -6.27 -7.58 -18.00
CA SER A 422 -6.84 -6.68 -19.02
C SER A 422 -8.21 -6.15 -18.57
N MET A 423 -8.39 -4.82 -18.68
CA MET A 423 -9.65 -4.13 -18.45
C MET A 423 -10.30 -3.82 -19.80
N GLU A 424 -11.18 -4.71 -20.23
CA GLU A 424 -11.86 -4.65 -21.53
C GLU A 424 -13.34 -4.36 -21.37
N PHE A 425 -13.87 -3.62 -22.35
CA PHE A 425 -15.27 -3.21 -22.37
C PHE A 425 -15.92 -3.63 -23.69
N VAL A 426 -17.17 -4.07 -23.61
CA VAL A 426 -18.00 -4.43 -24.77
C VAL A 426 -19.28 -3.58 -24.77
N PRO A 427 -19.87 -3.30 -25.95
CA PRO A 427 -21.17 -2.63 -26.02
C PRO A 427 -22.21 -3.40 -25.21
N LEU A 428 -23.04 -2.68 -24.45
CA LEU A 428 -24.14 -3.29 -23.71
C LEU A 428 -25.35 -3.51 -24.65
N ASP A 429 -25.61 -4.77 -24.98
CA ASP A 429 -26.81 -5.19 -25.71
C ASP A 429 -27.74 -6.01 -24.82
N THR A 430 -28.85 -5.40 -24.40
CA THR A 430 -29.84 -6.04 -23.54
C THR A 430 -30.56 -7.21 -24.20
N ASN A 431 -30.64 -7.25 -25.54
CA ASN A 431 -31.27 -8.37 -26.24
C ASN A 431 -30.39 -9.61 -26.15
N VAL A 432 -29.08 -9.45 -26.33
CA VAL A 432 -28.11 -10.54 -26.14
C VAL A 432 -28.19 -11.10 -24.71
N LEU A 433 -28.31 -10.24 -23.69
CA LEU A 433 -28.48 -10.69 -22.30
C LEU A 433 -29.80 -11.46 -22.07
N LYS A 434 -30.90 -11.04 -22.72
CA LYS A 434 -32.18 -11.77 -22.69
C LYS A 434 -32.08 -13.13 -23.37
N ASP A 435 -31.41 -13.19 -24.52
CA ASP A 435 -31.20 -14.44 -25.25
C ASP A 435 -30.36 -15.43 -24.44
N ILE A 436 -29.28 -14.95 -23.79
CA ILE A 436 -28.47 -15.75 -22.86
C ILE A 436 -29.32 -16.25 -21.68
N GLN A 437 -30.15 -15.39 -21.08
CA GLN A 437 -31.04 -15.77 -19.98
C GLN A 437 -32.00 -16.89 -20.39
N GLU A 438 -32.61 -16.77 -21.57
CA GLU A 438 -33.56 -17.75 -22.09
C GLU A 438 -32.87 -19.06 -22.47
N GLU A 439 -31.67 -19.00 -23.06
CA GLU A 439 -30.83 -20.18 -23.34
C GLU A 439 -30.52 -20.95 -22.05
N LEU A 440 -30.02 -20.26 -21.02
CA LEU A 440 -29.71 -20.86 -19.72
C LEU A 440 -30.96 -21.52 -19.13
N ARG A 441 -32.10 -20.82 -19.16
CA ARG A 441 -33.37 -21.32 -18.62
C ARG A 441 -33.82 -22.60 -19.33
N ILE A 442 -33.78 -22.62 -20.66
CA ILE A 442 -34.19 -23.78 -21.47
C ILE A 442 -33.24 -24.95 -21.26
N ASP A 443 -31.92 -24.75 -21.37
CA ASP A 443 -30.96 -25.85 -21.30
C ASP A 443 -30.92 -26.47 -19.89
N MET A 444 -30.92 -25.64 -18.84
CA MET A 444 -30.99 -26.12 -17.45
C MET A 444 -32.27 -26.92 -17.21
N SER A 445 -33.43 -26.41 -17.63
CA SER A 445 -34.72 -27.12 -17.46
C SER A 445 -34.72 -28.47 -18.17
N ARG A 446 -34.21 -28.51 -19.41
CA ARG A 446 -34.10 -29.73 -20.21
C ARG A 446 -33.19 -30.76 -19.53
N ARG A 447 -31.99 -30.35 -19.09
CA ARG A 447 -31.01 -31.24 -18.45
C ARG A 447 -31.49 -31.73 -17.09
N LEU A 448 -32.15 -30.88 -16.31
CA LEU A 448 -32.73 -31.28 -15.02
C LEU A 448 -33.81 -32.35 -15.20
N LYS A 449 -34.69 -32.22 -16.21
CA LYS A 449 -35.72 -33.23 -16.53
C LYS A 449 -35.13 -34.54 -17.04
N ALA A 450 -34.05 -34.47 -17.81
CA ALA A 450 -33.38 -35.66 -18.35
C ALA A 450 -32.49 -36.36 -17.31
N HIS A 451 -32.11 -35.69 -16.22
CA HIS A 451 -31.19 -36.23 -15.23
C HIS A 451 -31.83 -37.32 -14.36
N ASN A 452 -31.18 -38.48 -14.27
CA ASN A 452 -31.62 -39.57 -13.40
C ASN A 452 -31.18 -39.32 -11.95
N HIS A 453 -31.88 -38.42 -11.27
CA HIS A 453 -31.60 -38.04 -9.88
C HIS A 453 -31.67 -39.23 -8.92
N ARG A 454 -32.57 -40.19 -9.16
CA ARG A 454 -32.72 -41.40 -8.34
C ARG A 454 -31.45 -42.27 -8.39
N LYS A 455 -30.83 -42.41 -9.56
CA LYS A 455 -29.59 -43.16 -9.73
C LYS A 455 -28.46 -42.52 -8.92
N LEU A 456 -28.27 -41.19 -9.06
CA LEU A 456 -27.27 -40.45 -8.30
C LEU A 456 -27.45 -40.60 -6.79
N LYS A 457 -28.70 -40.51 -6.31
CA LYS A 457 -29.01 -40.70 -4.88
C LYS A 457 -28.57 -42.07 -4.37
N ILE A 458 -28.82 -43.13 -5.13
CA ILE A 458 -28.41 -44.49 -4.78
C ILE A 458 -26.88 -44.58 -4.74
N GLU A 459 -26.20 -44.05 -5.76
CA GLU A 459 -24.73 -44.02 -5.81
C GLU A 459 -24.14 -43.27 -4.60
N MET A 460 -24.63 -42.06 -4.31
CA MET A 460 -24.14 -41.25 -3.18
C MET A 460 -24.40 -41.93 -1.83
N SER A 461 -25.51 -42.67 -1.67
CA SER A 461 -25.80 -43.40 -0.43
C SER A 461 -24.81 -44.53 -0.12
N GLN A 462 -24.04 -44.98 -1.12
CA GLN A 462 -23.01 -46.01 -1.00
C GLN A 462 -21.61 -45.42 -0.78
N LEU A 463 -21.47 -44.10 -0.79
CA LEU A 463 -20.19 -43.42 -0.67
C LEU A 463 -19.97 -42.90 0.75
N SER A 464 -18.70 -42.88 1.16
CA SER A 464 -18.30 -42.16 2.35
C SER A 464 -18.39 -40.65 2.11
N TYR A 465 -18.57 -39.90 3.18
CA TYR A 465 -18.66 -38.45 3.12
C TYR A 465 -17.46 -37.77 2.40
N PRO A 466 -16.20 -38.17 2.65
CA PRO A 466 -15.06 -37.67 1.86
C PRO A 466 -15.17 -37.96 0.36
N LYS A 467 -15.66 -39.14 -0.04
CA LYS A 467 -15.85 -39.48 -1.46
C LYS A 467 -16.94 -38.62 -2.12
N ILE A 468 -17.96 -38.23 -1.37
CA ILE A 468 -18.97 -37.28 -1.85
C ILE A 468 -18.33 -35.91 -2.13
N ILE A 469 -17.50 -35.40 -1.22
CA ILE A 469 -16.76 -34.15 -1.42
C ILE A 469 -15.88 -34.21 -2.68
N GLU A 470 -15.18 -35.33 -2.91
CA GLU A 470 -14.38 -35.53 -4.13
C GLU A 470 -15.20 -35.47 -5.42
N ILE A 471 -16.47 -35.88 -5.39
CA ILE A 471 -17.38 -35.74 -6.55
C ILE A 471 -17.75 -34.27 -6.79
N PHE A 472 -17.98 -33.49 -5.73
CA PHE A 472 -18.22 -32.05 -5.86
C PHE A 472 -17.01 -31.29 -6.40
N LYS A 473 -15.79 -31.64 -5.97
CA LYS A 473 -14.54 -31.03 -6.47
C LYS A 473 -14.38 -31.17 -7.98
N LYS A 474 -14.94 -32.23 -8.59
CA LYS A 474 -14.91 -32.44 -10.05
C LYS A 474 -15.81 -31.49 -10.85
N ILE A 475 -16.76 -30.79 -10.23
CA ILE A 475 -17.65 -29.86 -10.95
C ILE A 475 -16.85 -28.68 -11.52
N THR A 476 -15.81 -28.22 -10.81
CA THR A 476 -14.95 -27.10 -11.24
C THR A 476 -13.50 -27.58 -11.32
N PRO A 477 -13.08 -28.15 -12.47
CA PRO A 477 -11.83 -28.91 -12.58
C PRO A 477 -10.56 -28.05 -12.75
N ILE A 478 -10.46 -26.87 -12.12
CA ILE A 478 -9.30 -25.96 -12.23
C ILE A 478 -8.59 -25.88 -10.88
N ASP A 479 -7.25 -25.77 -10.92
CA ASP A 479 -6.31 -25.73 -9.79
C ASP A 479 -6.91 -25.09 -8.55
N TRP A 480 -7.18 -25.96 -7.59
CA TRP A 480 -7.69 -25.58 -6.30
C TRP A 480 -6.50 -25.28 -5.39
N ASP A 481 -6.29 -24.00 -5.10
CA ASP A 481 -5.49 -23.63 -3.93
C ASP A 481 -6.07 -24.35 -2.68
N PRO A 482 -5.24 -24.95 -1.79
CA PRO A 482 -5.71 -25.69 -0.62
C PRO A 482 -6.74 -24.95 0.25
N ASN A 483 -6.65 -23.62 0.36
CA ASN A 483 -7.63 -22.84 1.12
C ASN A 483 -9.03 -22.85 0.48
N ARG A 484 -9.09 -22.91 -0.86
CA ARG A 484 -10.34 -22.96 -1.63
C ARG A 484 -11.01 -24.34 -1.49
N HIS A 485 -10.22 -25.42 -1.44
CA HIS A 485 -10.72 -26.76 -1.12
C HIS A 485 -11.39 -26.82 0.25
N ASP A 486 -10.71 -26.33 1.29
CA ASP A 486 -11.19 -26.39 2.67
C ASP A 486 -12.51 -25.65 2.85
N ARG A 487 -12.71 -24.53 2.14
CA ARG A 487 -13.95 -23.78 2.22
C ARG A 487 -15.12 -24.48 1.54
N ILE A 488 -14.95 -25.03 0.33
CA ILE A 488 -16.03 -25.78 -0.34
C ILE A 488 -16.37 -27.04 0.44
N GLU A 489 -15.35 -27.73 0.95
CA GLU A 489 -15.56 -28.84 1.86
C GLU A 489 -16.33 -28.42 3.11
N THR A 490 -16.00 -27.26 3.70
CA THR A 490 -16.73 -26.69 4.85
C THR A 490 -18.18 -26.35 4.51
N LEU A 491 -18.45 -25.78 3.35
CA LEU A 491 -19.80 -25.43 2.90
C LEU A 491 -20.65 -26.69 2.69
N ILE A 492 -20.11 -27.69 1.98
CA ILE A 492 -20.80 -28.97 1.77
C ILE A 492 -21.02 -29.69 3.11
N LYS A 493 -20.03 -29.65 4.02
CA LYS A 493 -20.13 -30.13 5.42
C LYS A 493 -21.25 -29.44 6.18
N HIS A 494 -21.32 -28.11 6.10
CA HIS A 494 -22.34 -27.35 6.80
C HIS A 494 -23.74 -27.68 6.27
N TYR A 495 -23.90 -27.65 4.95
CA TYR A 495 -25.14 -27.97 4.25
C TYR A 495 -25.64 -29.39 4.58
N GLY A 496 -24.76 -30.38 4.59
CA GLY A 496 -25.15 -31.75 4.95
C GLY A 496 -25.41 -31.98 6.45
N ARG A 497 -24.94 -31.09 7.34
CA ARG A 497 -25.11 -31.20 8.80
C ARG A 497 -26.47 -30.70 9.28
N THR A 498 -27.14 -29.84 8.52
CA THR A 498 -28.50 -29.37 8.85
C THR A 498 -29.58 -30.42 8.61
N ALA A 499 -29.25 -31.49 7.89
CA ALA A 499 -30.15 -32.60 7.61
C ALA A 499 -30.57 -33.36 8.88
N LYS A 500 -31.86 -33.72 8.95
CA LYS A 500 -32.44 -34.45 10.11
C LYS A 500 -31.90 -35.87 10.29
N ASN A 501 -31.47 -36.52 9.21
CA ASN A 501 -30.96 -37.89 9.20
C ASN A 501 -30.14 -38.15 7.92
N GLU A 502 -29.48 -39.30 7.85
CA GLU A 502 -28.60 -39.66 6.72
C GLU A 502 -29.35 -39.67 5.37
N ARG A 503 -30.59 -40.16 5.35
CA ARG A 503 -31.40 -40.21 4.12
C ARG A 503 -31.73 -38.81 3.60
N ALA A 504 -32.05 -37.88 4.50
CA ALA A 504 -32.28 -36.48 4.16
C ALA A 504 -30.97 -35.80 3.70
N ARG A 505 -29.84 -36.09 4.36
CA ARG A 505 -28.53 -35.57 3.97
C ARG A 505 -28.17 -35.95 2.54
N ILE A 506 -28.33 -37.23 2.20
CA ILE A 506 -28.02 -37.71 0.85
C ILE A 506 -28.94 -37.06 -0.19
N GLU A 507 -30.21 -36.82 0.13
CA GLU A 507 -31.15 -36.11 -0.76
C GLU A 507 -30.75 -34.65 -0.99
N GLU A 508 -30.42 -33.93 0.09
CA GLU A 508 -30.01 -32.53 0.04
C GLU A 508 -28.71 -32.39 -0.77
N LEU A 509 -27.72 -33.24 -0.50
CA LEU A 509 -26.44 -33.25 -1.22
C LEU A 509 -26.58 -33.67 -2.68
N SER A 510 -27.40 -34.67 -3.01
CA SER A 510 -27.64 -35.06 -4.40
C SER A 510 -28.33 -33.95 -5.17
N THR A 511 -29.24 -33.21 -4.53
CA THR A 511 -29.96 -32.08 -5.13
C THR A 511 -29.01 -30.93 -5.41
N LEU A 512 -28.22 -30.53 -4.41
CA LEU A 512 -27.20 -29.49 -4.54
C LEU A 512 -26.20 -29.85 -5.65
N TYR A 513 -25.71 -31.10 -5.68
CA TYR A 513 -24.77 -31.58 -6.71
C TYR A 513 -25.38 -31.50 -8.11
N THR A 514 -26.60 -32.00 -8.27
CA THR A 514 -27.30 -32.04 -9.56
C THR A 514 -27.47 -30.62 -10.11
N ALA A 515 -28.01 -29.71 -9.29
CA ALA A 515 -28.27 -28.33 -9.70
C ALA A 515 -26.96 -27.62 -10.06
N THR A 516 -25.93 -27.75 -9.22
CA THR A 516 -24.63 -27.10 -9.43
C THR A 516 -23.96 -27.60 -10.70
N ARG A 517 -23.85 -28.92 -10.89
CA ARG A 517 -23.19 -29.52 -12.07
C ARG A 517 -23.87 -29.07 -13.37
N ILE A 518 -25.19 -29.17 -13.44
CA ILE A 518 -25.94 -28.79 -14.64
C ILE A 518 -25.79 -27.29 -14.91
N THR A 519 -25.85 -26.46 -13.86
CA THR A 519 -25.70 -25.01 -14.01
C THR A 519 -24.32 -24.64 -14.55
N VAL A 520 -23.26 -25.24 -13.99
CA VAL A 520 -21.87 -25.02 -14.44
C VAL A 520 -21.69 -25.46 -15.90
N GLU A 521 -22.21 -26.63 -16.29
CA GLU A 521 -22.15 -27.09 -17.69
C GLU A 521 -22.89 -26.14 -18.64
N CYS A 522 -24.05 -25.60 -18.24
CA CYS A 522 -24.81 -24.66 -19.07
C CYS A 522 -24.06 -23.32 -19.21
N LEU A 523 -23.48 -22.82 -18.13
CA LEU A 523 -22.67 -21.60 -18.14
C LEU A 523 -21.44 -21.74 -19.03
N GLN A 524 -20.76 -22.91 -18.99
CA GLN A 524 -19.64 -23.20 -19.88
C GLN A 524 -20.04 -23.11 -21.35
N ASN A 525 -21.17 -23.73 -21.74
CA ASN A 525 -21.64 -23.67 -23.12
C ASN A 525 -21.95 -22.23 -23.57
N VAL A 526 -22.55 -21.42 -22.69
CA VAL A 526 -22.82 -20.00 -22.98
C VAL A 526 -21.52 -19.22 -23.17
N ILE A 527 -20.53 -19.41 -22.29
CA ILE A 527 -19.23 -18.74 -22.37
C ILE A 527 -18.52 -19.12 -23.68
N GLU A 528 -18.54 -20.40 -24.05
CA GLU A 528 -17.90 -20.91 -25.28
C GLU A 528 -18.59 -20.43 -26.56
N LYS A 529 -19.91 -20.24 -26.54
CA LYS A 529 -20.68 -19.72 -27.68
C LYS A 529 -20.51 -18.23 -27.92
N HIS A 530 -20.12 -17.47 -26.89
CA HIS A 530 -19.97 -16.01 -26.93
C HIS A 530 -18.53 -15.55 -26.65
N PRO A 531 -17.53 -16.01 -27.43
CA PRO A 531 -16.14 -15.66 -27.19
C PRO A 531 -15.88 -14.15 -27.25
N GLU A 532 -16.64 -13.40 -28.04
CA GLU A 532 -16.57 -11.93 -28.13
C GLU A 532 -16.88 -11.22 -26.80
N LEU A 533 -17.71 -11.84 -25.96
CA LEU A 533 -18.09 -11.33 -24.65
C LEU A 533 -17.12 -11.79 -23.55
N PHE A 534 -16.66 -13.05 -23.62
CA PHE A 534 -15.98 -13.70 -22.48
C PHE A 534 -14.50 -14.03 -22.67
N LEU A 535 -13.93 -13.89 -23.88
CA LEU A 535 -12.50 -14.06 -24.13
C LEU A 535 -11.77 -12.71 -24.31
N PRO A 536 -10.45 -12.63 -24.05
CA PRO A 536 -9.66 -11.41 -24.25
C PRO A 536 -9.62 -10.97 -25.71
N ASP A 537 -9.93 -9.70 -25.95
CA ASP A 537 -9.87 -9.03 -27.25
C ASP A 537 -9.84 -7.50 -27.03
N ARG A 538 -8.69 -6.99 -26.58
CA ARG A 538 -8.54 -5.59 -26.18
C ARG A 538 -8.73 -4.63 -27.37
N LYS A 539 -9.83 -3.87 -27.33
CA LYS A 539 -10.22 -2.87 -28.34
C LYS A 539 -10.51 -1.47 -27.76
N THR A 540 -10.50 -1.34 -26.44
CA THR A 540 -10.94 -0.14 -25.71
C THR A 540 -9.86 0.40 -24.79
N VAL A 541 -9.81 1.72 -24.61
CA VAL A 541 -8.96 2.42 -23.62
C VAL A 541 -9.85 3.21 -22.67
N ARG A 542 -9.51 3.21 -21.37
CA ARG A 542 -10.22 4.04 -20.40
C ARG A 542 -9.73 5.48 -20.48
N LEU A 543 -10.67 6.40 -20.67
CA LEU A 543 -10.49 7.83 -20.49
C LEU A 543 -10.92 8.17 -19.05
N PHE A 544 -9.93 8.38 -18.19
CA PHE A 544 -10.17 8.73 -16.79
C PHE A 544 -10.63 10.18 -16.70
N GLU A 545 -11.69 10.41 -15.93
CA GLU A 545 -12.27 11.73 -15.68
C GLU A 545 -12.16 12.06 -14.19
N ASP A 546 -11.45 13.14 -13.85
CA ASP A 546 -11.27 13.63 -12.48
C ASP A 546 -11.57 15.12 -12.39
N GLY A 547 -12.84 15.47 -12.18
CA GLY A 547 -13.30 16.84 -12.31
C GLY A 547 -13.17 17.32 -13.76
N ASP A 548 -12.39 18.38 -13.96
CA ASP A 548 -12.14 18.96 -15.28
C ASP A 548 -10.96 18.27 -16.01
N GLU A 549 -10.24 17.37 -15.34
CA GLU A 549 -9.09 16.67 -15.90
C GLU A 549 -9.50 15.40 -16.64
N GLN A 550 -8.89 15.18 -17.82
CA GLN A 550 -9.10 14.00 -18.65
C GLN A 550 -7.77 13.41 -19.14
N PHE A 551 -7.53 12.14 -18.84
CA PHE A 551 -6.28 11.47 -19.19
C PHE A 551 -6.47 9.96 -19.36
N VAL A 552 -5.51 9.31 -20.00
CA VAL A 552 -5.51 7.85 -20.21
C VAL A 552 -4.28 7.24 -19.55
N MET A 553 -4.35 5.96 -19.18
CA MET A 553 -3.16 5.19 -18.81
C MET A 553 -2.29 4.95 -20.05
N ARG A 554 -1.02 5.33 -19.99
CA ARG A 554 -0.08 5.18 -21.12
C ARG A 554 0.03 3.72 -21.58
N SER A 555 0.14 2.80 -20.63
CA SER A 555 0.24 1.36 -20.89
C SER A 555 -0.94 0.82 -21.71
N GLU A 556 -2.17 1.23 -21.38
CA GLU A 556 -3.38 0.81 -22.11
C GLU A 556 -3.37 1.23 -23.59
N VAL A 557 -2.84 2.41 -23.88
CA VAL A 557 -2.69 2.91 -25.25
C VAL A 557 -1.60 2.14 -25.99
N LEU A 558 -0.44 1.95 -25.36
CA LEU A 558 0.68 1.23 -25.97
C LEU A 558 0.32 -0.23 -26.30
N ASP A 559 -0.48 -0.89 -25.45
CA ASP A 559 -1.01 -2.23 -25.68
C ASP A 559 -1.84 -2.30 -26.97
N ILE A 560 -2.77 -1.36 -27.19
CA ILE A 560 -3.59 -1.30 -28.42
C ILE A 560 -2.73 -0.98 -29.65
N LEU A 561 -1.79 -0.06 -29.50
CA LEU A 561 -0.86 0.28 -30.57
C LEU A 561 0.16 -0.83 -30.85
N ARG A 562 0.16 -1.92 -30.06
CA ARG A 562 1.11 -3.04 -30.12
C ARG A 562 2.56 -2.57 -30.12
N THR A 563 2.82 -1.49 -29.39
CA THR A 563 4.15 -0.88 -29.28
C THR A 563 4.82 -1.45 -28.04
N LYS A 564 6.05 -1.96 -28.18
CA LYS A 564 6.82 -2.42 -27.02
C LYS A 564 7.25 -1.21 -26.19
N GLY A 565 6.58 -1.00 -25.05
CA GLY A 565 7.01 -0.07 -24.01
C GLY A 565 7.88 -0.77 -22.96
N THR A 566 8.56 0.02 -22.12
CA THR A 566 9.10 -0.48 -20.86
C THR A 566 7.94 -0.84 -19.93
N PRO A 567 7.92 -2.03 -19.31
CA PRO A 567 6.86 -2.40 -18.39
C PRO A 567 6.78 -1.44 -17.20
N GLU A 568 5.62 -0.81 -17.03
CA GLU A 568 5.29 0.05 -15.91
C GLU A 568 4.52 -0.77 -14.87
N HIS A 569 5.21 -1.34 -13.88
CA HIS A 569 4.57 -2.21 -12.89
C HIS A 569 4.18 -1.47 -11.60
N ILE A 570 5.01 -0.52 -11.16
CA ILE A 570 4.83 0.17 -9.87
C ILE A 570 4.10 1.52 -10.02
N PHE A 571 4.49 2.27 -11.04
CA PHE A 571 3.97 3.60 -11.36
C PHE A 571 3.40 3.53 -12.78
N LEU A 572 2.14 3.89 -12.97
CA LEU A 572 1.58 4.04 -14.32
C LEU A 572 1.54 5.50 -14.68
N SER A 573 2.27 5.86 -15.73
CA SER A 573 2.21 7.19 -16.32
C SER A 573 0.91 7.39 -17.09
N THR A 574 0.52 8.65 -17.23
CA THR A 574 -0.67 9.04 -17.99
C THR A 574 -0.30 9.83 -19.23
N MET A 575 -1.26 9.98 -20.13
CA MET A 575 -1.17 10.86 -21.29
C MET A 575 -2.46 11.64 -21.45
N LYS A 576 -2.38 12.85 -22.01
CA LYS A 576 -3.56 13.62 -22.36
C LYS A 576 -4.18 13.03 -23.62
N LEU A 577 -5.51 13.10 -23.71
CA LEU A 577 -6.23 12.60 -24.89
C LEU A 577 -5.76 13.26 -26.19
N ALA A 578 -5.42 14.56 -26.14
CA ALA A 578 -4.92 15.33 -27.28
C ALA A 578 -3.58 14.84 -27.84
N ASP A 579 -2.78 14.14 -27.02
CA ASP A 579 -1.44 13.66 -27.41
C ASP A 579 -1.49 12.29 -28.12
N ILE A 580 -2.68 11.68 -28.23
CA ILE A 580 -2.87 10.36 -28.82
C ILE A 580 -3.14 10.51 -30.32
N SER A 581 -2.14 10.23 -31.16
CA SER A 581 -2.28 10.23 -32.62
C SER A 581 -2.53 8.82 -33.17
N GLY A 582 -3.60 8.65 -33.96
CA GLY A 582 -3.81 7.49 -34.82
C GLY A 582 -4.80 6.43 -34.31
N LYS A 583 -5.43 5.75 -35.29
CA LYS A 583 -6.41 4.65 -35.23
C LYS A 583 -7.74 4.93 -34.50
N ASN A 584 -8.74 4.14 -34.92
CA ASN A 584 -10.11 4.10 -34.44
C ASN A 584 -10.17 3.45 -33.04
N ILE A 585 -9.57 4.11 -32.03
CA ILE A 585 -9.57 3.65 -30.64
C ILE A 585 -10.91 4.04 -30.01
N GLU A 586 -11.59 3.07 -29.39
CA GLU A 586 -12.81 3.33 -28.64
C GLU A 586 -12.44 3.73 -27.20
N PHE A 587 -12.71 4.98 -26.84
CA PHE A 587 -12.45 5.50 -25.50
C PHE A 587 -13.69 5.36 -24.61
N ILE A 588 -13.51 4.73 -23.46
CA ILE A 588 -14.55 4.52 -22.45
C ILE A 588 -14.34 5.52 -21.32
N ARG A 589 -15.32 6.41 -21.10
CA ARG A 589 -15.33 7.35 -19.98
C ARG A 589 -15.35 6.57 -18.67
N TYR A 590 -14.33 6.77 -17.85
CA TYR A 590 -14.13 6.07 -16.60
C TYR A 590 -13.97 7.12 -15.48
N PRO A 591 -15.06 7.47 -14.76
CA PRO A 591 -14.98 8.44 -13.68
C PRO A 591 -14.10 7.93 -12.53
N ILE A 592 -13.25 8.79 -11.98
CA ILE A 592 -12.50 8.48 -10.77
C ILE A 592 -13.40 8.69 -9.55
N HIS A 593 -13.90 7.59 -9.02
CA HIS A 593 -14.77 7.61 -7.85
C HIS A 593 -13.98 7.68 -6.54
N ARG A 594 -14.58 8.37 -5.55
CA ARG A 594 -14.04 8.50 -4.20
C ARG A 594 -15.18 8.39 -3.21
N ALA A 595 -15.00 7.55 -2.19
CA ALA A 595 -15.77 7.66 -0.97
C ALA A 595 -15.20 8.80 -0.11
N LYS A 596 -15.94 9.24 0.91
CA LYS A 596 -15.54 10.38 1.76
C LYS A 596 -14.12 10.24 2.32
N HIS A 597 -13.73 9.03 2.72
CA HIS A 597 -12.44 8.81 3.37
C HIS A 597 -11.38 8.10 2.52
N CYS A 598 -11.75 7.44 1.42
CA CYS A 598 -10.86 6.63 0.58
C CYS A 598 -11.20 6.76 -0.91
N ALA A 599 -10.20 6.73 -1.77
CA ALA A 599 -10.37 6.60 -3.20
C ALA A 599 -10.83 5.19 -3.57
N VAL A 600 -11.67 5.08 -4.61
CA VAL A 600 -12.06 3.77 -5.15
C VAL A 600 -10.85 3.16 -5.88
N PRO A 601 -10.43 1.92 -5.56
CA PRO A 601 -9.35 1.26 -6.29
C PRO A 601 -9.65 1.11 -7.78
N ILE A 602 -8.62 1.28 -8.60
CA ILE A 602 -8.70 1.19 -10.06
C ILE A 602 -7.96 -0.08 -10.49
N PRO A 603 -8.66 -1.10 -11.02
CA PRO A 603 -8.01 -2.26 -11.61
C PRO A 603 -7.11 -1.83 -12.79
N GLY A 604 -5.92 -2.40 -12.89
CA GLY A 604 -4.95 -2.08 -13.94
C GLY A 604 -4.13 -3.30 -14.38
N PRO A 605 -3.09 -3.09 -15.20
CA PRO A 605 -2.38 -4.16 -15.91
C PRO A 605 -1.68 -5.21 -15.03
N SER A 606 -1.32 -4.86 -13.80
CA SER A 606 -0.68 -5.81 -12.87
C SER A 606 -1.22 -5.72 -11.45
N GLY A 607 -2.52 -5.45 -11.29
CA GLY A 607 -3.18 -5.40 -9.98
C GLY A 607 -4.13 -4.22 -9.82
N PHE A 608 -4.10 -3.59 -8.66
CA PHE A 608 -4.97 -2.46 -8.32
C PHE A 608 -4.14 -1.20 -8.08
N TYR A 609 -4.70 -0.06 -8.47
CA TYR A 609 -4.02 1.21 -8.43
C TYR A 609 -4.90 2.30 -7.81
N VAL A 610 -4.27 3.36 -7.35
CA VAL A 610 -4.92 4.61 -6.93
C VAL A 610 -4.13 5.78 -7.51
N LEU A 611 -4.73 6.96 -7.68
CA LEU A 611 -3.94 8.13 -8.05
C LEU A 611 -2.92 8.45 -6.95
N ALA A 612 -1.77 8.97 -7.36
CA ALA A 612 -0.70 9.28 -6.41
C ALA A 612 -1.10 10.33 -5.37
N VAL A 613 -1.93 11.29 -5.77
CA VAL A 613 -2.51 12.28 -4.86
C VAL A 613 -3.49 11.69 -3.85
N ASP A 614 -4.27 10.67 -4.25
CA ASP A 614 -5.17 9.95 -3.35
C ASP A 614 -4.38 9.19 -2.29
N SER A 615 -3.34 8.46 -2.72
CA SER A 615 -2.42 7.75 -1.84
C SER A 615 -1.76 8.67 -0.80
N LEU A 616 -1.30 9.87 -1.21
CA LEU A 616 -0.71 10.86 -0.32
C LEU A 616 -1.69 11.30 0.78
N LEU A 617 -2.89 11.74 0.38
CA LEU A 617 -3.88 12.27 1.31
C LEU A 617 -4.37 11.20 2.30
N GLU A 618 -4.56 9.97 1.83
CA GLU A 618 -4.91 8.86 2.72
C GLU A 618 -3.76 8.47 3.67
N THR A 619 -2.51 8.54 3.22
CA THR A 619 -1.34 8.29 4.08
C THR A 619 -1.24 9.35 5.18
N LEU A 620 -1.43 10.63 4.83
CA LEU A 620 -1.48 11.71 5.83
C LEU A 620 -2.65 11.54 6.80
N LYS A 621 -3.82 11.08 6.32
CA LYS A 621 -4.98 10.77 7.17
C LYS A 621 -4.70 9.65 8.18
N MET A 622 -4.02 8.58 7.75
CA MET A 622 -3.54 7.51 8.64
C MET A 622 -2.59 8.08 9.70
N MET A 623 -1.66 8.97 9.34
CA MET A 623 -0.77 9.62 10.30
C MET A 623 -1.51 10.55 11.29
N ILE A 624 -2.52 11.28 10.81
CA ILE A 624 -3.32 12.23 11.60
C ILE A 624 -4.25 11.50 12.59
N PHE A 625 -5.04 10.52 12.14
CA PHE A 625 -6.08 9.89 12.96
C PHE A 625 -5.71 8.50 13.46
N GLY A 626 -5.01 7.70 12.64
CA GLY A 626 -4.58 6.37 13.03
C GLY A 626 -3.45 6.42 14.05
N LEU A 627 -2.35 7.09 13.68
CA LEU A 627 -1.17 7.23 14.56
C LEU A 627 -1.30 8.37 15.56
N LYS A 628 -2.17 9.34 15.29
CA LYS A 628 -2.24 10.62 16.04
C LYS A 628 -0.87 11.27 16.19
N LEU A 629 -0.04 11.16 15.15
CA LEU A 629 1.39 11.46 15.21
C LEU A 629 1.68 12.87 15.74
N PHE A 630 0.89 13.83 15.30
CA PHE A 630 1.04 15.25 15.62
C PHE A 630 0.54 15.63 17.03
N GLN A 631 -0.08 14.69 17.75
CA GLN A 631 -0.51 14.88 19.15
C GLN A 631 0.49 14.28 20.15
N LYS A 632 1.42 13.45 19.68
CA LYS A 632 2.35 12.72 20.55
C LYS A 632 3.37 13.69 21.15
N ARG A 633 3.14 14.03 22.43
CA ARG A 633 3.99 14.91 23.25
C ARG A 633 4.82 14.11 24.26
N GLY A 634 6.14 14.25 24.22
CA GLY A 634 7.01 13.76 25.29
C GLY A 634 7.56 14.94 26.10
N ASN A 635 8.36 14.68 27.14
CA ASN A 635 9.06 15.71 27.92
C ASN A 635 10.22 16.38 27.15
N TRP A 636 10.17 16.34 25.81
CA TRP A 636 11.18 16.89 24.93
C TRP A 636 10.90 18.37 24.67
N ASP A 637 11.95 19.10 24.28
CA ASP A 637 11.83 20.41 23.66
C ASP A 637 10.92 20.30 22.41
N VAL A 638 9.69 20.84 22.52
CA VAL A 638 8.64 20.73 21.50
C VAL A 638 9.09 21.33 20.17
N ASP A 639 9.86 22.42 20.19
CA ASP A 639 10.38 23.04 18.98
C ASP A 639 11.39 22.12 18.29
N ARG A 640 12.26 21.48 19.06
CA ARG A 640 13.22 20.49 18.53
C ARG A 640 12.49 19.28 17.94
N TRP A 641 11.50 18.74 18.63
CA TRP A 641 10.69 17.62 18.14
C TRP A 641 9.98 17.98 16.84
N ARG A 642 9.34 19.15 16.77
CA ARG A 642 8.67 19.65 15.56
C ARG A 642 9.63 19.73 14.37
N ILE A 643 10.81 20.30 14.56
CA ILE A 643 11.82 20.43 13.49
C ILE A 643 12.27 19.04 13.04
N GLN A 644 12.67 18.17 13.97
CA GLN A 644 13.14 16.81 13.66
C GLN A 644 12.08 15.97 12.93
N LEU A 645 10.82 16.07 13.34
CA LEU A 645 9.73 15.35 12.70
C LEU A 645 9.54 15.80 11.24
N MET A 646 9.53 17.11 11.00
CA MET A 646 9.39 17.66 9.65
C MET A 646 10.61 17.35 8.77
N ASP A 647 11.81 17.44 9.33
CA ASP A 647 13.07 17.11 8.64
C ASP A 647 13.18 15.63 8.31
N ALA A 648 12.60 14.74 9.12
CA ALA A 648 12.52 13.31 8.83
C ALA A 648 11.44 12.98 7.80
N MET A 649 10.26 13.61 7.91
CA MET A 649 9.15 13.38 6.98
C MET A 649 9.49 13.86 5.57
N GLY A 650 10.05 15.06 5.41
CA GLY A 650 10.29 15.67 4.10
C GLY A 650 11.00 14.74 3.10
N PRO A 651 12.22 14.24 3.40
CA PRO A 651 12.95 13.31 2.54
C PRO A 651 12.18 12.01 2.26
N MET A 652 11.52 11.43 3.27
CA MET A 652 10.76 10.18 3.12
C MET A 652 9.57 10.35 2.19
N PHE A 653 8.88 11.49 2.26
CA PHE A 653 7.81 11.78 1.30
C PHE A 653 8.36 12.07 -0.09
N ASN A 654 9.51 12.76 -0.22
CA ASN A 654 10.09 13.08 -1.52
C ASN A 654 10.62 11.87 -2.30
N THR A 655 10.99 10.77 -1.61
CA THR A 655 11.38 9.53 -2.29
C THR A 655 10.19 8.80 -2.91
N VAL A 656 9.00 8.96 -2.32
CA VAL A 656 7.76 8.33 -2.77
C VAL A 656 7.01 9.24 -3.74
N TYR A 657 6.72 10.47 -3.34
CA TYR A 657 5.90 11.45 -4.07
C TYR A 657 6.78 12.49 -4.77
N LYS A 658 7.04 12.26 -6.04
CA LYS A 658 7.99 13.03 -6.84
C LYS A 658 7.35 14.30 -7.38
N LYS A 659 7.77 15.45 -6.85
CA LYS A 659 7.28 16.77 -7.30
C LYS A 659 7.62 17.07 -8.77
N GLU A 660 8.60 16.38 -9.35
CA GLU A 660 9.01 16.58 -10.73
C GLU A 660 7.97 16.06 -11.73
N GLU A 661 7.11 15.13 -11.31
CA GLU A 661 6.03 14.59 -12.13
C GLU A 661 4.86 15.58 -12.17
N LYS A 662 4.64 16.16 -13.36
CA LYS A 662 3.65 17.22 -13.59
C LYS A 662 2.27 16.69 -13.97
N ASP A 663 2.21 15.51 -14.56
CA ASP A 663 0.95 14.87 -14.94
C ASP A 663 0.49 13.92 -13.82
N PRO A 664 -0.83 13.75 -13.62
CA PRO A 664 -1.35 12.74 -12.72
C PRO A 664 -0.78 11.36 -13.05
N TYR A 665 -0.40 10.58 -12.04
CA TYR A 665 0.03 9.20 -12.24
C TYR A 665 -0.60 8.26 -11.21
N PHE A 666 -0.58 6.97 -11.51
CA PHE A 666 -1.14 5.95 -10.63
C PHE A 666 -0.06 5.21 -9.86
N PHE A 667 -0.36 4.88 -8.61
CA PHE A 667 0.42 4.03 -7.73
C PHE A 667 -0.19 2.65 -7.60
N HIS A 668 0.66 1.62 -7.70
CA HIS A 668 0.25 0.27 -7.35
C HIS A 668 -0.11 0.17 -5.86
N HIS A 669 -1.27 -0.38 -5.54
CA HIS A 669 -1.84 -0.39 -4.20
C HIS A 669 -0.96 -1.17 -3.19
N GLU A 670 -0.30 -2.25 -3.60
CA GLU A 670 0.62 -2.97 -2.70
C GLU A 670 1.82 -2.11 -2.30
N ILE A 671 2.31 -1.26 -3.20
CA ILE A 671 3.42 -0.36 -2.90
C ILE A 671 2.97 0.76 -1.97
N VAL A 672 1.73 1.24 -2.11
CA VAL A 672 1.11 2.15 -1.13
C VAL A 672 1.11 1.51 0.26
N ASN A 673 0.73 0.23 0.36
CA ASN A 673 0.74 -0.48 1.64
C ASN A 673 2.16 -0.63 2.20
N VAL A 674 3.15 -0.99 1.38
CA VAL A 674 4.56 -1.07 1.80
C VAL A 674 5.04 0.28 2.32
N CYS A 675 4.78 1.38 1.60
CA CYS A 675 5.12 2.72 2.06
C CYS A 675 4.45 3.06 3.39
N ARG A 676 3.15 2.77 3.54
CA ARG A 676 2.41 2.98 4.80
C ARG A 676 3.01 2.19 5.96
N GLN A 677 3.41 0.94 5.74
CA GLN A 677 4.09 0.14 6.76
C GLN A 677 5.44 0.75 7.14
N GLN A 678 6.23 1.24 6.18
CA GLN A 678 7.47 1.95 6.49
C GLN A 678 7.22 3.22 7.32
N PHE A 679 6.19 4.01 6.98
CA PHE A 679 5.77 5.15 7.79
C PHE A 679 5.36 4.70 9.21
N LEU A 680 4.62 3.59 9.33
CA LEU A 680 4.21 3.02 10.62
C LEU A 680 5.42 2.54 11.44
N GLU A 681 6.39 1.87 10.84
CA GLU A 681 7.59 1.41 11.54
C GLU A 681 8.43 2.60 12.04
N CYS A 682 8.56 3.64 11.19
CA CYS A 682 9.35 4.83 11.52
C CYS A 682 8.69 5.70 12.61
N PHE A 683 7.36 5.87 12.56
CA PHE A 683 6.63 6.83 13.39
C PHE A 683 5.69 6.19 14.43
N GLY A 684 5.36 4.91 14.27
CA GLY A 684 4.43 4.17 15.12
C GLY A 684 5.08 3.66 16.40
N ASN A 685 6.24 3.01 16.29
CA ASN A 685 6.96 2.41 17.43
C ASN A 685 7.69 3.43 18.32
N THR A 686 7.93 4.63 17.81
CA THR A 686 8.81 5.62 18.45
C THR A 686 8.18 6.34 19.64
N LEU A 687 6.86 6.26 19.86
CA LEU A 687 6.19 7.12 20.85
C LEU A 687 4.89 6.51 21.38
N ASN A 688 4.96 5.68 22.43
CA ASN A 688 3.83 5.37 23.32
C ASN A 688 3.51 6.57 24.22
N LEU A 689 3.23 7.71 23.59
CA LEU A 689 2.96 8.96 24.28
C LEU A 689 1.44 9.16 24.43
N PRO A 690 1.01 9.80 25.53
CA PRO A 690 -0.41 10.05 25.75
C PRO A 690 -0.95 10.97 24.66
N THR A 691 -2.05 10.54 24.03
CA THR A 691 -2.81 11.31 23.03
C THR A 691 -4.23 11.52 23.54
N ALA A 692 -4.90 12.56 23.05
CA ALA A 692 -6.29 12.83 23.38
C ALA A 692 -7.20 12.24 22.28
N ASP A 693 -8.45 11.92 22.66
CA ASP A 693 -9.50 11.62 21.69
C ASP A 693 -10.27 12.89 21.34
N ILE A 694 -10.78 12.95 20.12
CA ILE A 694 -11.67 14.03 19.69
C ILE A 694 -12.98 13.88 20.44
N ARG A 695 -13.43 14.97 21.08
CA ARG A 695 -14.67 14.98 21.86
C ARG A 695 -15.88 15.03 20.93
N SER A 696 -16.88 14.20 21.20
CA SER A 696 -18.12 14.17 20.43
C SER A 696 -18.85 15.51 20.50
N VAL A 697 -19.38 15.94 19.35
CA VAL A 697 -20.12 17.19 19.22
C VAL A 697 -21.54 17.00 19.76
N LYS A 698 -22.04 18.01 20.49
CA LYS A 698 -23.40 18.02 21.03
C LYS A 698 -24.45 18.20 19.91
N PRO A 699 -25.73 17.87 20.14
CA PRO A 699 -26.77 17.95 19.10
C PRO A 699 -26.96 19.32 18.42
N GLN A 700 -26.61 20.42 19.09
CA GLN A 700 -26.63 21.77 18.51
C GLN A 700 -25.51 22.05 17.48
N GLY A 701 -24.56 21.13 17.35
CA GLY A 701 -23.36 21.26 16.53
C GLY A 701 -22.23 22.02 17.20
N PHE A 702 -21.20 22.36 16.40
CA PHE A 702 -20.03 23.10 16.86
C PHE A 702 -19.83 24.40 16.06
N THR A 703 -19.25 25.40 16.73
CA THR A 703 -18.90 26.71 16.20
C THR A 703 -17.42 26.80 15.83
N LEU A 704 -17.01 27.88 15.16
CA LEU A 704 -15.59 28.16 14.91
C LEU A 704 -14.77 28.18 16.21
N GLU A 705 -15.34 28.67 17.31
CA GLU A 705 -14.64 28.74 18.60
C GLU A 705 -14.48 27.34 19.22
N ASP A 706 -15.50 26.49 19.10
CA ASP A 706 -15.41 25.09 19.52
C ASP A 706 -14.29 24.34 18.77
N LEU A 707 -14.12 24.60 17.46
CA LEU A 707 -13.02 24.03 16.67
C LEU A 707 -11.65 24.45 17.22
N LYS A 708 -11.45 25.73 17.56
CA LYS A 708 -10.18 26.21 18.13
C LYS A 708 -9.91 25.60 19.51
N ILE A 709 -10.95 25.51 20.34
CA ILE A 709 -10.88 24.86 21.65
C ILE A 709 -10.48 23.38 21.49
N GLU A 710 -11.04 22.69 20.51
CA GLU A 710 -10.70 21.29 20.26
C GLU A 710 -9.26 21.11 19.76
N LEU A 711 -8.80 21.93 18.81
CA LEU A 711 -7.41 21.90 18.34
C LEU A 711 -6.41 22.11 19.48
N THR A 712 -6.75 23.01 20.41
CA THR A 712 -5.94 23.26 21.62
C THR A 712 -5.99 22.07 22.59
N HIS A 713 -7.17 21.49 22.80
CA HIS A 713 -7.35 20.30 23.65
C HIS A 713 -6.50 19.11 23.17
N LEU A 714 -6.42 18.92 21.85
CA LEU A 714 -5.63 17.87 21.21
C LEU A 714 -4.11 18.13 21.25
N GLY A 715 -3.67 19.29 21.75
CA GLY A 715 -2.25 19.70 21.77
C GLY A 715 -1.69 20.05 20.38
N LEU A 716 -2.55 20.26 19.38
CA LEU A 716 -2.11 20.51 18.01
C LEU A 716 -1.52 21.92 17.82
N THR A 717 -1.87 22.87 18.69
CA THR A 717 -1.29 24.21 18.70
C THR A 717 0.21 24.22 19.03
N ASP A 718 0.69 23.21 19.75
CA ASP A 718 2.10 23.09 20.12
C ASP A 718 2.92 22.58 18.91
N MET A 719 2.40 21.56 18.23
CA MET A 719 2.98 21.03 17.00
C MET A 719 2.90 22.03 15.84
N PHE A 720 1.77 22.74 15.75
CA PHE A 720 1.47 23.69 14.68
C PHE A 720 1.01 25.03 15.27
N PRO A 721 1.95 25.94 15.62
CA PRO A 721 1.61 27.24 16.21
C PRO A 721 0.71 28.12 15.34
N ASP A 722 0.69 27.88 14.03
CA ASP A 722 -0.11 28.59 13.05
C ASP A 722 -1.49 27.95 12.77
N ILE A 723 -1.81 26.81 13.39
CA ILE A 723 -3.01 26.02 13.03
C ILE A 723 -4.31 26.81 13.21
N LEU A 724 -4.37 27.69 14.21
CA LEU A 724 -5.56 28.49 14.49
C LEU A 724 -5.83 29.54 13.40
N TYR A 725 -4.82 30.00 12.67
CA TYR A 725 -5.00 30.96 11.58
C TYR A 725 -5.78 30.36 10.40
N HIS A 726 -5.70 29.04 10.22
CA HIS A 726 -6.35 28.33 9.12
C HIS A 726 -7.84 28.02 9.41
N THR A 727 -8.25 28.03 10.69
CA THR A 727 -9.58 27.59 11.13
C THR A 727 -10.73 28.35 10.48
N GLY A 728 -10.59 29.66 10.28
CA GLY A 728 -11.67 30.49 9.71
C GLY A 728 -12.07 30.07 8.30
N ARG A 729 -11.08 29.78 7.44
CA ARG A 729 -11.32 29.33 6.05
C ARG A 729 -11.86 27.91 6.02
N VAL A 730 -11.22 26.99 6.77
CA VAL A 730 -11.66 25.60 6.87
C VAL A 730 -13.11 25.51 7.36
N TYR A 731 -13.44 26.25 8.42
CA TYR A 731 -14.78 26.28 8.99
C TYR A 731 -15.81 26.82 7.98
N SER A 732 -15.49 27.91 7.27
CA SER A 732 -16.38 28.47 6.25
C SER A 732 -16.69 27.47 5.13
N GLU A 733 -15.69 26.75 4.64
CA GLU A 733 -15.88 25.75 3.58
C GLU A 733 -16.70 24.53 4.05
N ILE A 734 -16.49 24.06 5.29
CA ILE A 734 -17.27 22.95 5.84
C ILE A 734 -18.72 23.37 6.12
N GLU A 735 -18.92 24.57 6.65
CA GLU A 735 -20.25 25.12 6.92
C GLU A 735 -21.08 25.28 5.65
N LYS A 736 -20.45 25.69 4.53
CA LYS A 736 -21.10 25.76 3.21
C LYS A 736 -21.57 24.39 2.71
N ASN A 737 -20.82 23.33 3.02
CA ASN A 737 -21.03 21.98 2.49
C ASN A 737 -21.71 21.01 3.47
N LYS A 738 -22.23 21.52 4.60
CA LYS A 738 -22.83 20.67 5.63
C LYS A 738 -24.08 19.96 5.12
N LYS A 739 -24.22 18.68 5.46
CA LYS A 739 -25.39 17.85 5.09
C LYS A 739 -26.63 18.11 5.95
N GLY A 740 -26.46 18.69 7.13
CA GLY A 740 -27.52 18.87 8.14
C GLY A 740 -27.74 20.32 8.56
N ARG A 741 -28.61 20.53 9.56
CA ARG A 741 -28.85 21.87 10.13
C ARG A 741 -27.62 22.42 10.85
N CYS A 742 -26.84 21.55 11.47
CA CYS A 742 -25.66 21.86 12.26
C CYS A 742 -24.48 20.96 11.86
N LEU A 743 -23.26 21.39 12.17
CA LEU A 743 -22.05 20.59 11.98
C LEU A 743 -21.94 19.51 13.06
N ARG A 744 -21.60 18.29 12.68
CA ARG A 744 -21.59 17.09 13.54
C ARG A 744 -20.17 16.66 13.87
N THR A 745 -20.01 15.61 14.68
CA THR A 745 -18.68 15.07 15.01
C THR A 745 -17.87 14.70 13.76
N CYS A 746 -18.46 14.04 12.77
CA CYS A 746 -17.75 13.69 11.53
C CYS A 746 -17.28 14.92 10.72
N ASP A 747 -17.94 16.07 10.89
CA ASP A 747 -17.55 17.35 10.26
C ASP A 747 -16.40 18.00 11.06
N LEU A 748 -16.35 17.81 12.40
CA LEU A 748 -15.25 18.24 13.25
C LEU A 748 -13.96 17.46 12.94
N TYR A 749 -14.04 16.14 12.76
CA TYR A 749 -12.92 15.34 12.26
C TYR A 749 -12.38 15.92 10.94
N TYR A 750 -13.26 16.22 9.99
CA TYR A 750 -12.86 16.75 8.69
C TYR A 750 -12.23 18.14 8.79
N ALA A 751 -12.72 19.00 9.70
CA ALA A 751 -12.11 20.31 9.97
C ALA A 751 -10.69 20.17 10.55
N ILE A 752 -10.52 19.28 11.54
CA ILE A 752 -9.22 19.01 12.18
C ILE A 752 -8.21 18.42 11.18
N GLU A 753 -8.67 17.55 10.28
CA GLU A 753 -7.85 17.00 9.19
C GLU A 753 -7.31 18.12 8.31
N ASN A 754 -8.19 18.97 7.77
CA ASN A 754 -7.80 20.03 6.83
C ASN A 754 -6.91 21.10 7.48
N CYS A 755 -7.17 21.46 8.75
CA CYS A 755 -6.28 22.38 9.47
C CYS A 755 -4.85 21.83 9.57
N GLN A 756 -4.69 20.54 9.87
CA GLN A 756 -3.37 19.91 9.93
C GLN A 756 -2.74 19.74 8.53
N LEU A 757 -3.52 19.35 7.51
CA LEU A 757 -3.02 19.24 6.14
C LEU A 757 -2.44 20.57 5.64
N ILE A 758 -3.11 21.70 5.86
CA ILE A 758 -2.58 23.02 5.51
C ILE A 758 -1.23 23.27 6.19
N CYS A 759 -1.13 22.99 7.50
CA CYS A 759 0.11 23.16 8.25
C CYS A 759 1.26 22.30 7.70
N ILE A 760 0.97 21.07 7.29
CA ILE A 760 1.95 20.12 6.72
C ILE A 760 2.43 20.62 5.35
N PHE A 761 1.50 20.95 4.44
CA PHE A 761 1.87 21.40 3.09
C PHE A 761 2.63 22.72 3.10
N ASN A 762 2.29 23.65 4.00
CA ASN A 762 3.04 24.91 4.13
C ASN A 762 4.46 24.74 4.69
N ARG A 763 4.75 23.61 5.36
CA ARG A 763 6.09 23.30 5.91
C ARG A 763 6.93 22.42 4.97
N ILE A 764 6.29 21.47 4.29
CA ILE A 764 6.95 20.56 3.35
C ILE A 764 6.66 21.04 1.92
N ILE A 765 7.41 22.04 1.47
CA ILE A 765 7.20 22.73 0.18
C ILE A 765 7.16 21.73 -1.00
N ASN A 766 8.03 20.72 -1.00
CA ASN A 766 8.04 19.71 -2.06
C ASN A 766 6.72 18.93 -2.15
N LEU A 767 6.09 18.63 -1.02
CA LEU A 767 4.77 18.00 -0.99
C LEU A 767 3.67 18.94 -1.49
N LYS A 768 3.76 20.24 -1.20
CA LYS A 768 2.82 21.23 -1.72
C LYS A 768 2.91 21.35 -3.24
N ILE A 769 4.13 21.38 -3.79
CA ILE A 769 4.36 21.37 -5.24
C ILE A 769 3.83 20.09 -5.86
N PHE A 770 4.12 18.93 -5.25
CA PHE A 770 3.57 17.65 -5.69
C PHE A 770 2.03 17.68 -5.71
N LEU A 771 1.39 18.12 -4.61
CA LEU A 771 -0.06 18.22 -4.51
C LEU A 771 -0.65 19.08 -5.64
N HIS A 772 -0.01 20.21 -5.95
CA HIS A 772 -0.41 21.08 -7.05
C HIS A 772 -0.26 20.41 -8.42
N ASN A 773 0.90 19.83 -8.70
CA ASN A 773 1.16 19.14 -9.97
C ASN A 773 0.18 18.00 -10.21
N GLN A 774 -0.15 17.25 -9.15
CA GLN A 774 -1.13 16.16 -9.19
C GLN A 774 -2.59 16.64 -9.04
N LYS A 775 -2.86 17.94 -9.27
CA LYS A 775 -4.20 18.56 -9.29
C LYS A 775 -5.02 18.38 -7.99
N GLY A 776 -4.33 18.22 -6.87
CA GLY A 776 -4.91 17.91 -5.57
C GLY A 776 -5.28 19.10 -4.69
N CYS A 777 -4.86 20.33 -5.02
CA CYS A 777 -4.99 21.47 -4.09
C CYS A 777 -6.43 21.74 -3.63
N LYS A 778 -7.41 21.66 -4.54
CA LYS A 778 -8.84 21.88 -4.23
C LYS A 778 -9.41 20.86 -3.23
N ARG A 779 -8.69 19.77 -2.97
CA ARG A 779 -9.10 18.70 -2.04
C ARG A 779 -8.73 18.98 -0.59
N VAL A 780 -7.88 19.99 -0.35
CA VAL A 780 -7.52 20.47 0.99
C VAL A 780 -8.27 21.78 1.23
N LEU A 781 -9.35 21.71 2.01
CA LEU A 781 -10.23 22.86 2.24
C LEU A 781 -9.48 24.00 2.91
N GLY A 782 -9.58 25.20 2.35
CA GLY A 782 -8.92 26.39 2.88
C GLY A 782 -7.43 26.51 2.56
N LEU A 783 -6.84 25.58 1.80
CA LEU A 783 -5.46 25.68 1.34
C LEU A 783 -5.32 26.78 0.29
N GLU A 784 -4.46 27.76 0.57
CA GLU A 784 -3.97 28.70 -0.44
C GLU A 784 -2.74 28.12 -1.13
N CYS A 785 -2.84 27.97 -2.45
CA CYS A 785 -1.76 27.47 -3.28
C CYS A 785 -1.31 28.55 -4.26
N GLU A 786 -0.15 29.14 -3.98
CA GLU A 786 0.46 30.19 -4.81
C GLU A 786 0.86 29.73 -6.22
N TYR A 787 0.79 28.43 -6.50
CA TYR A 787 1.01 27.85 -7.81
C TYR A 787 -0.29 27.77 -8.63
N CYS A 788 -1.44 27.59 -7.98
CA CYS A 788 -2.74 27.60 -8.67
C CYS A 788 -3.04 29.00 -9.25
N ASP A 789 -2.77 30.06 -8.48
CA ASP A 789 -2.98 31.44 -8.91
C ASP A 789 -2.09 31.85 -10.11
N LYS A 790 -0.99 31.12 -10.34
CA LYS A 790 -0.07 31.34 -11.47
C LYS A 790 -0.42 30.52 -12.70
N ASP A 791 -1.08 29.38 -12.53
CA ASP A 791 -1.56 28.53 -13.64
C ASP A 791 -2.86 29.08 -14.26
N GLU A 792 -3.60 29.94 -13.53
CA GLU A 792 -4.79 30.66 -14.03
C GLU A 792 -4.43 31.96 -14.81
N GLN A 793 -3.14 32.29 -14.93
CA GLN A 793 -2.60 33.40 -15.75
C GLN A 793 -1.89 32.87 -16.99
#